data_AF-A0A7J6PFT2-F1
#
_entry.id   AF-A0A7J6PFT2-F1
#
_cell.length_a   1.000
_cell.length_b   1.000
_cell.length_c   1.000
_cell.angle_alpha   90.00
_cell.angle_beta   90.00
_cell.angle_gamma   90.00
#
_symmetry.space_group_name_H-M   'P 1'
#
loop_
_entity.id
_entity.type
_entity.pdbx_description
1 polymer ?
#
loop_
_entity_poly.entity_id
_entity_poly.type
_entity_poly.pdbx_seq_one_letter_code
_entity_poly.pdbx_strand_id
1 'polypeptide(L)'
;MAPAAAPTVAAASSSSSSSSRGSGAPKLDNAPVDLAAWRGSMRRELLDILHDHVQGAKTMYLDPSISPELSLLVEVDDLKSHGVDLWRKLDADSAGDAAAAQDSKQIIFMVHAQSSDTLAMIDLVAEKILADDGRLKANKESAFERTYTLICVPYVSHLVLGRLQQRMVMSSLAEVLPLHLMGLCVEGDVITIDQPGAFRDFHIRSDPTPLSLLAETLHDLQRNFGAGLGVSRQAGRRVLKMNAIGTAAKYVVDYVLRLAKEDDEAGAPVDEGEKAAFTGEGSSQPRPRAPPIGHLVTPEAPAGPSLGGGRRKPLLPETVTSKGLKIEEFIVIDRRTDLFSVLCTQFTYESLLDRCLGIRYGYSEKDRLSDIPQMKMYMDKFKSAQADHASLADHVNLASFTSALTQMPWFQQQWQVEDGLMSGAITPAQLVDIVNDMMEPNLPQPVKEGQQPTPGSQPLDRVLRLICLCSVVNGGIKMKTLKALTKNLIEWYGPKLIVPLLHHMTACGLLKVSSDSGADLVSSGSGKWQRMKQAFNLVVAGGGPEDDDGESDPGSNIAADTGIAYAYSGYAPLSVRLVELTESEPNGWRGAAENLNLLWGPAIEVACGARPEVLPGSVDQEGTVGKGDKVVVVCFVGGVTYGEIAALRRLSAVERKGRRFLVVTTEMLSHEKLFNEIINEQAFSLTVSRAEFCVMSEFLLFVMSILQRPFVAAASRAMMARGFSSQVSKVCLLGASGGIGQPLALLLKMNPAIQELALYDIKQAATPCKGVAADISHIDSNAKVTGYAGEEEIGEALRDAKLVIMTAGVPRKPGMTRDDLFDINAKIVMGLSKSCAEYAPKATLCVVSNPVNSTVPIAAETLKKAGVFDWRRLVGVTTLDSVRANTFFSNKINFAVDKVEVPVIGGHAGETIMPVFSHAFPPHKLDAATVKQLDERIQNAGTEVVEAKQGAGSATLSMAYAAAVFVEKIVQGQSAYAFVKKPVGGLEYFAAKCKFGNDCEVAKVEGLPELNEYEKERLQAVEKKLEEDIQRGVDFAKKH
;
A
#
# COMPACT_ATOMS: atom_id res chain seq x y z
N MET A 1 12.80 61.92 -29.52
CA MET A 1 11.49 62.40 -30.05
C MET A 1 10.40 61.82 -29.16
N ALA A 2 9.35 62.61 -28.90
CA ALA A 2 8.34 62.42 -27.86
C ALA A 2 7.69 61.02 -27.79
N PRO A 3 7.19 60.58 -26.62
CA PRO A 3 6.45 59.33 -26.48
C PRO A 3 5.06 59.48 -27.10
N ALA A 4 4.69 58.57 -28.02
CA ALA A 4 3.36 58.47 -28.59
C ALA A 4 2.44 57.66 -27.65
N ALA A 5 1.20 58.13 -27.51
CA ALA A 5 0.21 57.74 -26.54
C ALA A 5 -0.32 56.30 -26.68
N ALA A 6 -0.57 55.66 -25.54
CA ALA A 6 -1.30 54.39 -25.43
C ALA A 6 -2.81 54.59 -25.61
N PRO A 7 -3.55 53.66 -26.25
CA PRO A 7 -5.00 53.73 -26.34
C PRO A 7 -5.67 53.25 -25.04
N THR A 8 -6.62 54.05 -24.57
CA THR A 8 -7.53 53.79 -23.45
C THR A 8 -8.52 52.67 -23.78
N VAL A 9 -8.53 51.60 -22.95
CA VAL A 9 -9.63 50.63 -22.88
C VAL A 9 -10.52 51.00 -21.68
N ALA A 10 -11.83 51.06 -21.94
CA ALA A 10 -12.87 51.60 -21.08
C ALA A 10 -13.02 50.87 -19.73
N ALA A 11 -13.15 51.67 -18.66
CA ALA A 11 -13.48 51.22 -17.33
C ALA A 11 -14.95 50.79 -17.23
N ALA A 12 -15.19 49.53 -16.83
CA ALA A 12 -16.48 49.09 -16.32
C ALA A 12 -16.54 49.38 -14.81
N SER A 13 -17.59 50.06 -14.39
CA SER A 13 -17.87 50.62 -13.07
C SER A 13 -17.87 49.57 -11.94
N SER A 14 -17.09 49.85 -10.88
CA SER A 14 -17.10 49.12 -9.62
C SER A 14 -18.29 49.54 -8.75
N SER A 15 -19.21 48.62 -8.49
CA SER A 15 -20.16 48.72 -7.38
C SER A 15 -19.48 48.17 -6.11
N SER A 16 -19.25 49.05 -5.15
CA SER A 16 -18.66 48.77 -3.85
C SER A 16 -19.55 47.84 -3.00
N SER A 17 -19.06 46.64 -2.69
CA SER A 17 -19.48 45.89 -1.51
C SER A 17 -18.24 45.48 -0.72
N SER A 18 -18.20 45.91 0.53
CA SER A 18 -17.15 45.66 1.51
C SER A 18 -16.89 44.17 1.70
N SER A 19 -15.78 43.66 1.16
CA SER A 19 -15.25 42.33 1.50
C SER A 19 -13.94 42.47 2.26
N SER A 20 -13.88 41.78 3.39
CA SER A 20 -12.74 41.66 4.30
C SER A 20 -11.50 41.18 3.55
N ARG A 21 -10.58 42.10 3.26
CA ARG A 21 -9.27 41.81 2.68
C ARG A 21 -8.31 41.42 3.79
N GLY A 22 -7.98 40.13 3.86
CA GLY A 22 -6.99 39.61 4.82
C GLY A 22 -6.71 38.11 4.77
N SER A 23 -7.54 37.29 4.10
CA SER A 23 -7.36 35.84 4.12
C SER A 23 -6.41 35.33 3.04
N GLY A 24 -5.52 34.40 3.38
CA GLY A 24 -4.63 33.68 2.44
C GLY A 24 -5.36 32.71 1.49
N ALA A 25 -6.69 32.64 1.58
CA ALA A 25 -7.55 31.79 0.77
C ALA A 25 -7.83 32.37 -0.64
N PRO A 26 -8.02 31.52 -1.67
CA PRO A 26 -8.21 31.98 -3.05
C PRO A 26 -9.51 32.80 -3.21
N LYS A 27 -9.46 33.74 -4.16
CA LYS A 27 -10.64 34.50 -4.61
C LYS A 27 -11.53 33.58 -5.46
N LEU A 28 -12.77 33.38 -5.04
CA LEU A 28 -13.72 32.46 -5.69
C LEU A 28 -14.82 33.21 -6.50
N ASP A 29 -14.71 34.53 -6.64
CA ASP A 29 -15.75 35.38 -7.24
C ASP A 29 -16.06 35.03 -8.71
N ASN A 30 -15.07 34.46 -9.41
CA ASN A 30 -15.18 34.05 -10.82
C ASN A 30 -15.29 32.52 -10.98
N ALA A 31 -15.62 31.77 -9.93
CA ALA A 31 -15.72 30.31 -10.03
C ALA A 31 -16.84 29.85 -11.01
N PRO A 32 -16.70 28.68 -11.67
CA PRO A 32 -17.76 28.13 -12.53
C PRO A 32 -19.06 27.84 -11.77
N VAL A 33 -18.93 27.37 -10.52
CA VAL A 33 -20.02 27.06 -9.58
C VAL A 33 -19.79 27.83 -8.28
N ASP A 34 -20.76 27.82 -7.36
CA ASP A 34 -20.68 28.54 -6.07
C ASP A 34 -19.70 27.85 -5.08
N LEU A 35 -18.41 27.92 -5.39
CA LEU A 35 -17.36 27.35 -4.55
C LEU A 35 -17.21 28.09 -3.21
N ALA A 36 -17.70 29.32 -3.10
CA ALA A 36 -17.76 30.03 -1.84
C ALA A 36 -18.74 29.36 -0.87
N ALA A 37 -19.92 28.95 -1.35
CA ALA A 37 -20.86 28.15 -0.56
C ALA A 37 -20.29 26.76 -0.21
N TRP A 38 -19.61 26.10 -1.16
CA TRP A 38 -18.94 24.81 -0.94
C TRP A 38 -17.89 24.90 0.20
N ARG A 39 -16.95 25.85 0.08
CA ARG A 39 -15.93 26.11 1.10
C ARG A 39 -16.55 26.53 2.44
N GLY A 40 -17.59 27.37 2.40
CA GLY A 40 -18.32 27.81 3.58
C GLY A 40 -19.00 26.68 4.33
N SER A 41 -19.39 25.60 3.64
CA SER A 41 -19.96 24.41 4.27
C SER A 41 -18.94 23.66 5.13
N MET A 42 -17.77 23.33 4.57
CA MET A 42 -16.69 22.65 5.29
C MET A 42 -16.21 23.47 6.48
N ARG A 43 -16.07 24.78 6.28
CA ARG A 43 -15.73 25.72 7.35
C ARG A 43 -16.76 25.69 8.47
N ARG A 44 -18.06 25.70 8.14
CA ARG A 44 -19.13 25.66 9.14
C ARG A 44 -19.08 24.38 9.96
N GLU A 45 -18.91 23.23 9.31
CA GLU A 45 -18.81 21.93 9.99
C GLU A 45 -17.68 21.90 11.03
N LEU A 46 -16.48 22.39 10.67
CA LEU A 46 -15.37 22.52 11.61
C LEU A 46 -15.73 23.42 12.81
N LEU A 47 -16.32 24.58 12.55
CA LEU A 47 -16.67 25.54 13.61
C LEU A 47 -17.81 25.02 14.50
N ASP A 48 -18.78 24.32 13.93
CA ASP A 48 -19.88 23.67 14.65
C ASP A 48 -19.32 22.55 15.56
N ILE A 49 -18.39 21.71 15.07
CA ILE A 49 -17.70 20.71 15.92
C ILE A 49 -16.97 21.41 17.07
N LEU A 50 -16.22 22.48 16.78
CA LEU A 50 -15.49 23.22 17.81
C LEU A 50 -16.45 23.87 18.82
N HIS A 51 -17.63 24.32 18.42
CA HIS A 51 -18.57 25.00 19.33
C HIS A 51 -19.43 24.02 20.14
N ASP A 52 -19.99 23.00 19.48
CA ASP A 52 -21.03 22.15 20.04
C ASP A 52 -20.47 20.97 20.84
N HIS A 53 -19.34 20.40 20.40
CA HIS A 53 -18.76 19.20 21.02
C HIS A 53 -17.70 19.50 22.08
N VAL A 54 -17.02 20.64 21.97
CA VAL A 54 -15.95 21.01 22.92
C VAL A 54 -16.22 22.41 23.45
N GLN A 55 -16.57 22.55 24.73
CA GLN A 55 -16.88 23.85 25.33
C GLN A 55 -15.71 24.40 26.16
N GLY A 56 -15.48 25.72 26.08
CA GLY A 56 -14.46 26.44 26.84
C GLY A 56 -13.12 26.60 26.11
N ALA A 57 -12.05 26.87 26.87
CA ALA A 57 -10.69 27.03 26.37
C ALA A 57 -10.10 25.69 25.90
N LYS A 58 -9.50 25.68 24.71
CA LYS A 58 -9.05 24.48 23.99
C LYS A 58 -7.59 24.60 23.58
N THR A 59 -6.91 23.46 23.64
CA THR A 59 -5.61 23.26 23.02
C THR A 59 -5.74 22.26 21.88
N MET A 60 -5.28 22.65 20.69
CA MET A 60 -5.41 21.84 19.47
C MET A 60 -4.05 21.30 19.01
N TYR A 61 -3.92 19.98 18.92
CA TYR A 61 -2.78 19.29 18.31
C TYR A 61 -3.12 18.92 16.87
N LEU A 62 -2.34 19.45 15.93
CA LEU A 62 -2.55 19.27 14.50
C LEU A 62 -1.50 18.35 13.89
N ASP A 63 -1.95 17.38 13.11
CA ASP A 63 -1.12 16.75 12.09
C ASP A 63 -0.54 17.85 11.16
N PRO A 64 0.78 17.92 10.99
CA PRO A 64 1.40 18.93 10.13
C PRO A 64 0.93 18.88 8.67
N SER A 65 0.38 17.76 8.20
CA SER A 65 -0.17 17.64 6.84
C SER A 65 -1.54 18.32 6.67
N ILE A 66 -2.32 18.49 7.74
CA ILE A 66 -3.64 19.16 7.75
C ILE A 66 -3.51 20.69 7.79
N SER A 67 -2.42 21.21 8.36
CA SER A 67 -2.25 22.65 8.58
C SER A 67 -2.44 23.50 7.31
N PRO A 68 -1.91 23.12 6.13
CA PRO A 68 -2.18 23.81 4.87
C PRO A 68 -3.67 23.78 4.45
N GLU A 69 -4.37 22.67 4.68
CA GLU A 69 -5.78 22.51 4.33
C GLU A 69 -6.66 23.47 5.13
N LEU A 70 -6.38 23.59 6.44
CA LEU A 70 -7.07 24.51 7.33
C LEU A 70 -6.84 25.97 6.92
N SER A 71 -5.65 26.32 6.45
CA SER A 71 -5.33 27.68 6.00
C SER A 71 -6.18 28.14 4.81
N LEU A 72 -6.75 27.22 4.04
CA LEU A 72 -7.68 27.53 2.95
C LEU A 72 -9.13 27.76 3.43
N LEU A 73 -9.46 27.33 4.66
CA LEU A 73 -10.82 27.35 5.20
C LEU A 73 -11.03 28.39 6.31
N VAL A 74 -10.09 28.48 7.24
CA VAL A 74 -10.23 29.24 8.49
C VAL A 74 -9.03 30.14 8.72
N GLU A 75 -9.30 31.33 9.25
CA GLU A 75 -8.30 32.22 9.77
C GLU A 75 -8.03 31.93 11.24
N VAL A 76 -6.87 32.39 11.72
CA VAL A 76 -6.50 32.28 13.14
C VAL A 76 -7.57 32.87 14.07
N ASP A 77 -8.19 33.98 13.68
CA ASP A 77 -9.20 34.65 14.50
C ASP A 77 -10.50 33.83 14.59
N ASP A 78 -10.80 33.01 13.57
CA ASP A 78 -11.94 32.10 13.59
C ASP A 78 -11.76 31.03 14.66
N LEU A 79 -10.58 30.42 14.73
CA LEU A 79 -10.27 29.41 15.73
C LEU A 79 -10.27 30.00 17.15
N LYS A 80 -9.69 31.20 17.33
CA LYS A 80 -9.69 31.90 18.62
C LYS A 80 -11.08 32.29 19.11
N SER A 81 -11.94 32.78 18.20
CA SER A 81 -13.33 33.11 18.55
C SER A 81 -14.13 31.88 18.99
N HIS A 82 -13.68 30.69 18.58
CA HIS A 82 -14.24 29.41 19.02
C HIS A 82 -13.41 28.77 20.15
N GLY A 83 -12.63 29.55 20.91
CA GLY A 83 -11.97 29.10 22.14
C GLY A 83 -10.69 28.27 21.95
N VAL A 84 -10.11 28.23 20.75
CA VAL A 84 -8.78 27.64 20.54
C VAL A 84 -7.71 28.65 20.92
N ASP A 85 -7.26 28.59 22.17
CA ASP A 85 -6.29 29.52 22.74
C ASP A 85 -4.85 29.14 22.36
N LEU A 86 -4.62 27.84 22.14
CA LEU A 86 -3.31 27.27 21.85
C LEU A 86 -3.41 26.22 20.76
N TRP A 87 -2.53 26.23 19.79
CA TRP A 87 -2.36 25.11 18.85
C TRP A 87 -0.90 24.68 18.78
N ARG A 88 -0.68 23.39 18.55
CA ARG A 88 0.62 22.75 18.55
C ARG A 88 0.71 21.76 17.40
N LYS A 89 1.91 21.56 16.89
CA LYS A 89 2.20 20.46 15.96
C LYS A 89 2.19 19.13 16.71
N LEU A 90 1.62 18.10 16.09
CA LEU A 90 1.71 16.72 16.56
C LEU A 90 2.98 16.08 15.97
N ASP A 91 3.98 15.83 16.81
CA ASP A 91 5.19 15.09 16.46
C ASP A 91 5.80 14.37 17.68
N ALA A 92 6.87 13.61 17.48
CA ALA A 92 7.51 12.85 18.57
C ALA A 92 8.18 13.76 19.62
N ASP A 93 8.63 14.96 19.23
CA ASP A 93 9.42 15.87 20.08
C ASP A 93 8.54 16.85 20.89
N SER A 94 7.27 17.04 20.52
CA SER A 94 6.30 17.89 21.23
C SER A 94 5.84 17.31 22.57
N ALA A 95 6.56 16.32 23.10
CA ALA A 95 6.38 15.65 24.40
C ALA A 95 7.11 16.33 25.59
N GLY A 96 7.74 17.48 25.41
CA GLY A 96 8.43 18.17 26.51
C GLY A 96 7.48 18.61 27.65
N ASP A 97 7.83 18.28 28.89
CA ASP A 97 7.04 18.55 30.11
C ASP A 97 6.62 20.03 30.29
N ALA A 98 7.45 20.96 29.83
CA ALA A 98 7.21 22.40 29.92
C ALA A 98 6.08 22.87 28.99
N ALA A 99 5.95 22.27 27.79
CA ALA A 99 4.91 22.63 26.84
C ALA A 99 3.54 22.13 27.32
N ALA A 100 3.50 20.91 27.86
CA ALA A 100 2.27 20.29 28.32
C ALA A 100 1.66 20.97 29.57
N ALA A 101 2.44 21.78 30.30
CA ALA A 101 1.97 22.55 31.46
C ALA A 101 1.10 23.77 31.08
N GLN A 102 1.18 24.22 29.83
CA GLN A 102 0.41 25.37 29.33
C GLN A 102 -0.88 24.98 28.60
N ASP A 103 -1.13 23.68 28.43
CA ASP A 103 -2.31 23.21 27.71
C ASP A 103 -3.59 23.42 28.51
N SER A 104 -4.67 23.70 27.79
CA SER A 104 -6.02 23.85 28.34
C SER A 104 -6.58 22.50 28.81
N LYS A 105 -7.69 22.55 29.56
CA LYS A 105 -8.39 21.34 30.01
C LYS A 105 -8.92 20.49 28.85
N GLN A 106 -9.39 21.15 27.79
CA GLN A 106 -9.89 20.50 26.57
C GLN A 106 -8.75 20.35 25.57
N ILE A 107 -8.46 19.12 25.17
CA ILE A 107 -7.43 18.80 24.18
C ILE A 107 -8.08 18.18 22.96
N ILE A 108 -7.82 18.76 21.80
CA ILE A 108 -8.32 18.30 20.51
C ILE A 108 -7.14 17.78 19.70
N PHE A 109 -7.22 16.53 19.24
CA PHE A 109 -6.30 15.98 18.25
C PHE A 109 -6.98 15.98 16.89
N MET A 110 -6.35 16.53 15.87
CA MET A 110 -6.86 16.51 14.49
C MET A 110 -5.85 15.85 13.58
N VAL A 111 -6.24 14.72 12.96
CA VAL A 111 -5.31 13.84 12.23
C VAL A 111 -5.93 13.27 10.95
N HIS A 112 -5.11 13.07 9.92
CA HIS A 112 -5.47 12.17 8.83
C HIS A 112 -5.24 10.74 9.31
N ALA A 113 -6.17 9.83 9.00
CA ALA A 113 -6.07 8.45 9.45
C ALA A 113 -6.73 7.46 8.49
N GLN A 114 -6.46 7.64 7.20
CA GLN A 114 -7.09 6.90 6.10
C GLN A 114 -6.22 5.85 5.45
N SER A 115 -4.90 6.02 5.48
CA SER A 115 -3.94 5.08 4.90
C SER A 115 -3.03 4.47 5.97
N SER A 116 -2.35 3.38 5.60
CA SER A 116 -1.32 2.74 6.45
C SER A 116 -0.26 3.73 6.93
N ASP A 117 0.11 4.70 6.10
CA ASP A 117 1.14 5.69 6.38
C ASP A 117 0.68 6.68 7.46
N THR A 118 -0.63 6.99 7.47
CA THR A 118 -1.24 7.94 8.41
C THR A 118 -1.61 7.32 9.77
N LEU A 119 -1.71 5.99 9.88
CA LEU A 119 -1.99 5.32 11.17
C LEU A 119 -0.94 5.57 12.24
N ALA A 120 0.30 5.93 11.85
CA ALA A 120 1.34 6.35 12.79
C ALA A 120 0.94 7.60 13.61
N MET A 121 0.07 8.47 13.08
CA MET A 121 -0.44 9.62 13.82
C MET A 121 -1.34 9.19 14.99
N ILE A 122 -2.10 8.10 14.84
CA ILE A 122 -2.91 7.53 15.92
C ILE A 122 -2.04 6.99 17.04
N ASP A 123 -0.89 6.39 16.69
CA ASP A 123 0.09 5.94 17.68
C ASP A 123 0.67 7.12 18.48
N LEU A 124 0.98 8.24 17.81
CA LEU A 124 1.44 9.47 18.48
C LEU A 124 0.36 10.08 19.38
N VAL A 125 -0.91 10.12 18.93
CA VAL A 125 -2.04 10.56 19.77
C VAL A 125 -2.11 9.70 21.04
N ALA A 126 -2.04 8.38 20.90
CA ALA A 126 -2.09 7.46 22.04
C ALA A 126 -0.92 7.67 23.00
N GLU A 127 0.30 7.84 22.49
CA GLU A 127 1.49 8.13 23.30
C GLU A 127 1.35 9.43 24.08
N LYS A 128 0.80 10.46 23.44
CA LYS A 128 0.56 11.76 24.05
C LYS A 128 -0.45 11.66 25.21
N ILE A 129 -1.58 10.98 25.00
CA ILE A 129 -2.61 10.77 26.03
C ILE A 129 -2.02 10.00 27.21
N LEU A 130 -1.29 8.90 26.96
CA LEU A 130 -0.71 8.07 28.01
C LEU A 130 0.36 8.81 28.83
N ALA A 131 1.22 9.60 28.18
CA ALA A 131 2.23 10.41 28.85
C ALA A 131 1.58 11.46 29.76
N ASP A 132 0.52 12.10 29.27
CA ASP A 132 -0.21 13.14 29.99
C ASP A 132 -0.99 12.60 31.20
N ASP A 133 -1.71 11.48 31.02
CA ASP A 133 -2.39 10.77 32.10
C ASP A 133 -1.40 10.29 33.19
N GLY A 134 -0.21 9.83 32.78
CA GLY A 134 0.86 9.44 33.69
C GLY A 134 1.37 10.61 34.55
N ARG A 135 1.53 11.78 33.93
CA ARG A 135 1.97 13.01 34.60
C ARG A 135 0.93 13.52 35.61
N LEU A 136 -0.35 13.55 35.23
CA LEU A 136 -1.43 13.98 36.12
C LEU A 136 -1.54 13.09 37.37
N LYS A 137 -1.31 11.78 37.23
CA LYS A 137 -1.28 10.84 38.37
C LYS A 137 -0.09 11.08 39.31
N ALA A 138 1.07 11.49 38.77
CA ALA A 138 2.29 11.69 39.56
C ALA A 138 2.26 12.95 40.44
N ASN A 139 1.65 14.05 39.97
CA ASN A 139 1.71 15.34 40.65
C ASN A 139 0.76 15.51 41.85
N LYS A 140 -0.12 14.54 42.14
CA LYS A 140 -1.14 14.61 43.22
C LYS A 140 -1.99 15.90 43.21
N GLU A 141 -1.99 16.66 42.13
CA GLU A 141 -2.88 17.81 41.95
C GLU A 141 -4.30 17.29 41.78
N SER A 142 -5.21 17.88 42.56
CA SER A 142 -6.64 17.60 42.48
C SER A 142 -7.21 18.08 41.14
N ALA A 143 -7.69 17.13 40.34
CA ALA A 143 -8.92 17.22 39.55
C ALA A 143 -9.06 18.40 38.56
N PHE A 144 -8.21 18.45 37.54
CA PHE A 144 -8.70 18.77 36.20
C PHE A 144 -8.53 17.53 35.33
N GLU A 145 -9.57 16.70 35.28
CA GLU A 145 -9.68 15.60 34.31
C GLU A 145 -9.58 16.23 32.91
N ARG A 146 -8.43 16.03 32.25
CA ARG A 146 -8.26 16.46 30.86
C ARG A 146 -9.26 15.69 30.02
N THR A 147 -9.89 16.40 29.10
CA THR A 147 -10.88 15.83 28.20
C THR A 147 -10.27 15.82 26.81
N TYR A 148 -10.12 14.62 26.24
CA TYR A 148 -9.48 14.42 24.95
C TYR A 148 -10.55 14.15 23.88
N THR A 149 -10.53 14.92 22.80
CA THR A 149 -11.37 14.71 21.63
C THR A 149 -10.49 14.43 20.42
N LEU A 150 -10.80 13.39 19.66
CA LEU A 150 -10.11 13.05 18.42
C LEU A 150 -11.01 13.39 17.22
N ILE A 151 -10.52 14.25 16.33
CA ILE A 151 -11.15 14.59 15.06
C ILE A 151 -10.37 13.89 13.93
N CYS A 152 -11.02 12.95 13.25
CA CYS A 152 -10.44 12.23 12.12
C CYS A 152 -10.86 12.87 10.79
N VAL A 153 -9.89 13.18 9.94
CA VAL A 153 -10.12 13.74 8.61
C VAL A 153 -9.94 12.67 7.52
N PRO A 154 -10.90 12.46 6.60
CA PRO A 154 -12.26 13.02 6.61
C PRO A 154 -13.29 12.19 7.40
N TYR A 155 -12.99 10.92 7.69
CA TYR A 155 -13.89 10.04 8.44
C TYR A 155 -13.17 9.19 9.49
N VAL A 156 -13.94 8.58 10.39
CA VAL A 156 -13.44 7.63 11.38
C VAL A 156 -13.44 6.23 10.76
N SER A 157 -12.26 5.63 10.58
CA SER A 157 -12.13 4.28 10.03
C SER A 157 -12.12 3.21 11.13
N HIS A 158 -12.56 1.99 10.80
CA HIS A 158 -12.46 0.85 11.73
C HIS A 158 -11.00 0.53 12.13
N LEU A 159 -10.04 0.83 11.26
CA LEU A 159 -8.61 0.67 11.54
C LEU A 159 -8.16 1.60 12.68
N VAL A 160 -8.63 2.85 12.67
CA VAL A 160 -8.38 3.82 13.75
C VAL A 160 -8.95 3.32 15.07
N LEU A 161 -10.23 2.92 15.07
CA LEU A 161 -10.89 2.42 16.28
C LEU A 161 -10.17 1.19 16.85
N GLY A 162 -9.82 0.24 15.98
CA GLY A 162 -9.05 -0.94 16.36
C GLY A 162 -7.67 -0.57 16.92
N ARG A 163 -6.99 0.42 16.33
CA ARG A 163 -5.67 0.87 16.79
C ARG A 163 -5.73 1.57 18.15
N LEU A 164 -6.68 2.46 18.36
CA LEU A 164 -6.93 3.11 19.65
C LEU A 164 -7.27 2.08 20.74
N GLN A 165 -8.04 1.04 20.40
CA GLN A 165 -8.37 -0.06 21.31
C GLN A 165 -7.12 -0.88 21.66
N GLN A 166 -6.28 -1.22 20.69
CA GLN A 166 -5.00 -1.90 20.91
C GLN A 166 -4.06 -1.11 21.82
N ARG A 167 -4.06 0.23 21.70
CA ARG A 167 -3.26 1.13 22.54
C ARG A 167 -3.91 1.44 23.89
N MET A 168 -5.10 0.92 24.17
CA MET A 168 -5.82 1.06 25.44
C MET A 168 -6.17 2.52 25.81
N VAL A 169 -6.32 3.41 24.82
CA VAL A 169 -6.66 4.84 25.03
C VAL A 169 -8.10 5.19 24.67
N MET A 170 -8.88 4.24 24.14
CA MET A 170 -10.29 4.46 23.77
C MET A 170 -11.15 4.98 24.92
N SER A 171 -10.91 4.52 26.15
CA SER A 171 -11.65 4.97 27.34
C SER A 171 -11.22 6.36 27.84
N SER A 172 -10.04 6.84 27.43
CA SER A 172 -9.56 8.17 27.78
C SER A 172 -10.14 9.24 26.85
N LEU A 173 -10.58 8.87 25.64
CA LEU A 173 -11.21 9.78 24.68
C LEU A 173 -12.67 10.02 25.07
N ALA A 174 -13.07 11.29 25.16
CA ALA A 174 -14.46 11.67 25.35
C ALA A 174 -15.27 11.41 24.08
N GLU A 175 -14.74 11.85 22.94
CA GLU A 175 -15.38 11.68 21.64
C GLU A 175 -14.36 11.42 20.53
N VAL A 176 -14.80 10.65 19.53
CA VAL A 176 -14.09 10.44 18.26
C VAL A 176 -15.02 10.86 17.14
N LEU A 177 -14.70 11.97 16.49
CA LEU A 177 -15.58 12.66 15.55
C LEU A 177 -14.97 12.65 14.15
N PRO A 178 -15.79 12.46 13.10
CA PRO A 178 -15.37 12.74 11.73
C PRO A 178 -15.43 14.25 11.45
N LEU A 179 -14.57 14.74 10.56
CA LEU A 179 -14.72 16.05 9.93
C LEU A 179 -14.64 15.87 8.41
N HIS A 180 -15.71 16.17 7.68
CA HIS A 180 -15.77 16.02 6.22
C HIS A 180 -15.00 17.13 5.49
N LEU A 181 -13.68 17.13 5.66
CA LEU A 181 -12.75 18.03 5.00
C LEU A 181 -12.26 17.38 3.70
N MET A 182 -13.05 17.53 2.64
CA MET A 182 -12.76 16.95 1.32
C MET A 182 -13.16 17.90 0.20
N GLY A 183 -12.38 17.93 -0.88
CA GLY A 183 -12.65 18.83 -2.01
C GLY A 183 -12.26 20.27 -1.68
N LEU A 184 -11.01 20.47 -1.29
CA LEU A 184 -10.40 21.78 -1.02
C LEU A 184 -10.33 22.63 -2.28
N CYS A 185 -10.89 23.83 -2.23
CA CYS A 185 -10.78 24.80 -3.32
C CYS A 185 -9.41 25.48 -3.25
N VAL A 186 -8.48 25.05 -4.10
CA VAL A 186 -7.14 25.66 -4.20
C VAL A 186 -7.18 26.92 -5.05
N GLU A 187 -8.03 26.92 -6.07
CA GLU A 187 -8.29 28.06 -6.95
C GLU A 187 -9.79 28.17 -7.28
N GLY A 188 -10.18 29.24 -7.98
CA GLY A 188 -11.57 29.47 -8.38
C GLY A 188 -12.14 28.40 -9.32
N ASP A 189 -11.29 27.60 -9.94
CA ASP A 189 -11.62 26.56 -10.92
C ASP A 189 -10.89 25.24 -10.64
N VAL A 190 -10.30 25.07 -9.46
CA VAL A 190 -9.54 23.85 -9.08
C VAL A 190 -9.92 23.38 -7.67
N ILE A 191 -10.34 22.12 -7.58
CA ILE A 191 -10.64 21.38 -6.36
C ILE A 191 -9.69 20.19 -6.23
N THR A 192 -9.12 19.98 -5.05
CA THR A 192 -8.30 18.80 -4.73
C THR A 192 -8.84 18.07 -3.50
N ILE A 193 -8.71 16.75 -3.44
CA ILE A 193 -8.88 16.01 -2.16
C ILE A 193 -7.57 15.89 -1.36
N ASP A 194 -6.47 16.46 -1.90
CA ASP A 194 -5.10 16.47 -1.38
C ASP A 194 -4.70 15.16 -0.69
N GLN A 195 -4.70 14.07 -1.45
CA GLN A 195 -4.17 12.78 -1.01
C GLN A 195 -2.80 12.57 -1.65
N PRO A 196 -1.68 12.91 -0.98
CA PRO A 196 -0.34 12.77 -1.55
C PRO A 196 0.00 11.31 -1.79
N GLY A 197 0.50 10.98 -2.98
CA GLY A 197 0.81 9.60 -3.33
C GLY A 197 -0.40 8.77 -3.77
N ALA A 198 -1.50 9.42 -4.16
CA ALA A 198 -2.70 8.73 -4.65
C ALA A 198 -2.40 7.85 -5.87
N PHE A 199 -1.49 8.29 -6.73
CA PHE A 199 -1.02 7.49 -7.87
C PHE A 199 -0.30 6.22 -7.41
N ARG A 200 0.62 6.33 -6.46
CA ARG A 200 1.37 5.20 -5.88
C ARG A 200 0.43 4.24 -5.17
N ASP A 201 -0.45 4.76 -4.32
CA ASP A 201 -1.33 3.95 -3.49
C ASP A 201 -2.24 3.06 -4.34
N PHE A 202 -2.84 3.59 -5.40
CA PHE A 202 -3.66 2.76 -6.28
C PHE A 202 -2.86 1.90 -7.26
N HIS A 203 -1.88 2.46 -7.97
CA HIS A 203 -1.22 1.74 -9.07
C HIS A 203 -0.05 0.84 -8.64
N ILE A 204 0.49 1.02 -7.42
CA ILE A 204 1.57 0.20 -6.87
C ILE A 204 1.04 -0.63 -5.69
N ARG A 205 0.36 -0.02 -4.71
CA ARG A 205 -0.11 -0.73 -3.52
C ARG A 205 -1.51 -1.36 -3.66
N SER A 206 -2.22 -1.07 -4.75
CA SER A 206 -3.61 -1.50 -4.98
C SER A 206 -4.59 -1.04 -3.89
N ASP A 207 -4.32 0.11 -3.26
CA ASP A 207 -5.19 0.75 -2.27
C ASP A 207 -6.23 1.66 -2.97
N PRO A 208 -7.54 1.36 -2.88
CA PRO A 208 -8.59 2.15 -3.52
C PRO A 208 -9.07 3.37 -2.70
N THR A 209 -8.46 3.65 -1.55
CA THR A 209 -8.90 4.71 -0.64
C THR A 209 -8.98 6.09 -1.31
N PRO A 210 -7.93 6.58 -2.03
CA PRO A 210 -7.99 7.88 -2.70
C PRO A 210 -9.10 7.98 -3.76
N LEU A 211 -9.42 6.87 -4.42
CA LEU A 211 -10.45 6.80 -5.47
C LEU A 211 -11.85 6.86 -4.87
N SER A 212 -12.05 6.20 -3.73
CA SER A 212 -13.32 6.25 -2.98
C SER A 212 -13.60 7.67 -2.49
N LEU A 213 -12.57 8.33 -1.94
CA LEU A 213 -12.63 9.73 -1.51
C LEU A 213 -12.98 10.69 -2.68
N LEU A 214 -12.35 10.48 -3.83
CA LEU A 214 -12.63 11.26 -5.02
C LEU A 214 -14.07 11.03 -5.53
N ALA A 215 -14.54 9.79 -5.52
CA ALA A 215 -15.91 9.45 -5.91
C ALA A 215 -16.95 10.12 -5.01
N GLU A 216 -16.72 10.15 -3.69
CA GLU A 216 -17.58 10.88 -2.75
C GLU A 216 -17.61 12.37 -3.06
N THR A 217 -16.46 12.97 -3.36
CA THR A 217 -16.38 14.40 -3.75
C THR A 217 -17.17 14.69 -5.03
N LEU A 218 -17.06 13.84 -6.05
CA LEU A 218 -17.85 13.98 -7.29
C LEU A 218 -19.35 13.80 -7.04
N HIS A 219 -19.71 12.83 -6.19
CA HIS A 219 -21.08 12.58 -5.80
C HIS A 219 -21.70 13.78 -5.05
N ASP A 220 -20.95 14.39 -4.15
CA ASP A 220 -21.37 15.60 -3.44
C ASP A 220 -21.48 16.81 -4.37
N LEU A 221 -20.56 16.96 -5.33
CA LEU A 221 -20.63 18.04 -6.34
C LEU A 221 -21.88 17.93 -7.22
N GLN A 222 -22.22 16.73 -7.71
CA GLN A 222 -23.47 16.57 -8.49
C GLN A 222 -24.71 16.82 -7.64
N ARG A 223 -24.71 16.42 -6.37
CA ARG A 223 -25.84 16.62 -5.47
C ARG A 223 -26.12 18.10 -5.23
N ASN A 224 -25.07 18.89 -5.06
CA ASN A 224 -25.20 20.32 -4.74
C ASN A 224 -25.33 21.21 -6.00
N PHE A 225 -24.63 20.86 -7.09
CA PHE A 225 -24.50 21.72 -8.26
C PHE A 225 -24.95 21.08 -9.59
N GLY A 226 -25.49 19.86 -9.60
CA GLY A 226 -25.89 19.17 -10.83
C GLY A 226 -27.13 19.76 -11.52
N ALA A 227 -27.11 19.81 -12.85
CA ALA A 227 -28.23 20.25 -13.68
C ALA A 227 -29.30 19.15 -13.79
N GLY A 228 -30.59 19.51 -13.68
CA GLY A 228 -31.71 18.59 -13.98
C GLY A 228 -32.01 17.49 -12.96
N LEU A 229 -31.23 17.36 -11.87
CA LEU A 229 -31.46 16.35 -10.82
C LEU A 229 -32.63 16.67 -9.87
N GLY A 230 -33.31 17.81 -10.05
CA GLY A 230 -34.29 18.35 -9.10
C GLY A 230 -35.78 18.18 -9.41
N VAL A 231 -36.22 17.45 -10.46
CA VAL A 231 -37.64 17.56 -10.91
C VAL A 231 -38.42 16.25 -11.20
N SER A 232 -37.86 15.03 -11.12
CA SER A 232 -38.67 13.82 -11.41
C SER A 232 -38.95 12.94 -10.19
N ARG A 233 -40.24 12.69 -9.92
CA ARG A 233 -40.77 11.82 -8.84
C ARG A 233 -40.82 10.33 -9.22
N GLN A 234 -40.25 9.90 -10.34
CA GLN A 234 -40.23 8.49 -10.74
C GLN A 234 -38.82 7.89 -10.72
N ALA A 235 -38.75 6.66 -10.19
CA ALA A 235 -37.54 5.88 -9.98
C ALA A 235 -36.72 5.70 -11.28
N GLY A 236 -35.65 6.50 -11.41
CA GLY A 236 -34.66 6.42 -12.49
C GLY A 236 -33.36 7.07 -12.03
N ARG A 237 -32.22 6.43 -12.36
CA ARG A 237 -30.86 6.76 -11.88
C ARG A 237 -30.55 8.27 -11.94
N ARG A 238 -30.37 8.91 -10.78
CA ARG A 238 -30.02 10.33 -10.64
C ARG A 238 -28.51 10.58 -10.75
N VAL A 239 -27.93 10.40 -11.94
CA VAL A 239 -26.50 10.67 -12.19
C VAL A 239 -26.35 11.50 -13.48
N LEU A 240 -25.42 12.46 -13.45
CA LEU A 240 -25.07 13.28 -14.61
C LEU A 240 -24.36 12.45 -15.69
N LYS A 241 -24.23 13.01 -16.89
CA LYS A 241 -23.43 12.38 -17.95
C LYS A 241 -21.98 12.23 -17.47
N MET A 242 -21.40 11.04 -17.65
CA MET A 242 -19.98 10.80 -17.30
C MET A 242 -19.25 10.15 -18.47
N ASN A 243 -18.13 10.73 -18.88
CA ASN A 243 -17.13 10.08 -19.72
C ASN A 243 -15.95 9.70 -18.85
N ALA A 244 -15.47 8.47 -18.92
CA ALA A 244 -14.34 8.02 -18.11
C ALA A 244 -13.37 7.17 -18.91
N ILE A 245 -12.07 7.38 -18.72
CA ILE A 245 -11.04 6.59 -19.39
C ILE A 245 -9.97 6.11 -18.40
N GLY A 246 -9.69 4.81 -18.47
CA GLY A 246 -8.72 4.15 -17.61
C GLY A 246 -9.34 3.36 -16.47
N THR A 247 -8.53 2.51 -15.86
CA THR A 247 -8.97 1.56 -14.82
C THR A 247 -9.34 2.25 -13.52
N ALA A 248 -8.59 3.27 -13.10
CA ALA A 248 -8.89 4.05 -11.91
C ALA A 248 -10.15 4.90 -12.10
N ALA A 249 -10.29 5.53 -13.28
CA ALA A 249 -11.47 6.31 -13.63
C ALA A 249 -12.74 5.46 -13.64
N LYS A 250 -12.68 4.24 -14.17
CA LYS A 250 -13.78 3.28 -14.09
C LYS A 250 -14.21 3.01 -12.65
N TYR A 251 -13.25 2.74 -11.76
CA TYR A 251 -13.53 2.47 -10.36
C TYR A 251 -14.28 3.64 -9.70
N VAL A 252 -13.82 4.87 -9.94
CA VAL A 252 -14.47 6.08 -9.45
C VAL A 252 -15.91 6.20 -9.96
N VAL A 253 -16.14 5.98 -11.26
CA VAL A 253 -17.50 6.02 -11.84
C VAL A 253 -18.40 4.94 -11.25
N ASP A 254 -17.93 3.70 -11.16
CA ASP A 254 -18.70 2.59 -10.57
C ASP A 254 -19.07 2.90 -9.11
N TYR A 255 -18.19 3.55 -8.36
CA TYR A 255 -18.44 3.97 -6.98
C TYR A 255 -19.47 5.11 -6.90
N VAL A 256 -19.36 6.14 -7.75
CA VAL A 256 -20.38 7.23 -7.84
C VAL A 256 -21.76 6.67 -8.16
N LEU A 257 -21.83 5.72 -9.11
CA LEU A 257 -23.08 5.04 -9.47
C LEU A 257 -23.68 4.25 -8.30
N ARG A 258 -22.83 3.61 -7.50
CA ARG A 258 -23.24 2.91 -6.28
C ARG A 258 -23.80 3.87 -5.23
N LEU A 259 -23.10 4.97 -4.94
CA LEU A 259 -23.56 5.99 -3.99
C LEU A 259 -24.92 6.58 -4.41
N ALA A 260 -25.09 6.89 -5.69
CA ALA A 260 -26.37 7.40 -6.20
C ALA A 260 -27.51 6.39 -6.04
N LYS A 261 -27.23 5.10 -6.22
CA LYS A 261 -28.21 4.04 -6.00
C LYS A 261 -28.61 3.92 -4.52
N GLU A 262 -27.63 4.01 -3.62
CA GLU A 262 -27.88 3.98 -2.17
C GLU A 262 -28.75 5.17 -1.71
N ASP A 263 -28.52 6.37 -2.27
CA ASP A 263 -29.35 7.56 -2.05
C ASP A 263 -30.79 7.40 -2.60
N ASP A 264 -30.96 6.74 -3.76
CA ASP A 264 -32.27 6.42 -4.34
C ASP A 264 -33.07 5.46 -3.45
N GLU A 265 -32.43 4.40 -2.94
CA GLU A 265 -33.04 3.42 -2.02
C GLU A 265 -33.38 4.06 -0.67
N ALA A 266 -32.56 4.99 -0.18
CA ALA A 266 -32.78 5.69 1.08
C ALA A 266 -33.95 6.68 1.05
N GLY A 267 -34.30 7.20 -0.14
CA GLY A 267 -35.37 8.17 -0.37
C GLY A 267 -36.74 7.59 -0.76
N ALA A 268 -36.85 6.27 -0.95
CA ALA A 268 -38.13 5.61 -1.23
C ALA A 268 -39.04 5.63 0.02
N PRO A 269 -40.34 5.97 -0.11
CA PRO A 269 -41.26 5.87 1.01
C PRO A 269 -41.35 4.41 1.47
N VAL A 270 -41.11 4.17 2.76
CA VAL A 270 -41.37 2.88 3.39
C VAL A 270 -42.88 2.68 3.37
N ASP A 271 -43.36 1.73 2.58
CA ASP A 271 -44.78 1.39 2.51
C ASP A 271 -45.20 0.74 3.84
N GLU A 272 -45.85 1.50 4.73
CA GLU A 272 -46.34 1.02 6.04
C GLU A 272 -47.55 0.06 5.93
N GLY A 273 -47.68 -0.66 4.79
CA GLY A 273 -48.83 -1.48 4.44
C GLY A 273 -48.66 -3.00 4.57
N GLU A 274 -47.47 -3.54 4.87
CA GLU A 274 -47.25 -4.99 5.05
C GLU A 274 -46.73 -5.33 6.45
N LYS A 275 -47.56 -5.03 7.46
CA LYS A 275 -47.56 -5.76 8.75
C LYS A 275 -48.84 -6.58 8.88
N ALA A 276 -49.07 -7.54 7.98
CA ALA A 276 -50.00 -8.63 8.24
C ALA A 276 -49.76 -9.80 7.28
N ALA A 277 -49.71 -11.00 7.85
CA ALA A 277 -49.70 -12.31 7.21
C ALA A 277 -48.39 -12.74 6.52
N PHE A 278 -47.68 -13.70 7.12
CA PHE A 278 -47.52 -15.02 6.50
C PHE A 278 -47.02 -16.04 7.54
N THR A 279 -47.97 -16.81 8.06
CA THR A 279 -47.78 -18.15 8.60
C THR A 279 -47.56 -19.13 7.43
N GLY A 280 -46.58 -20.02 7.54
CA GLY A 280 -46.62 -21.39 7.00
C GLY A 280 -46.60 -21.63 5.47
N GLU A 281 -45.63 -22.46 5.07
CA GLU A 281 -45.62 -23.37 3.91
C GLU A 281 -45.26 -22.85 2.49
N GLY A 282 -44.03 -23.21 2.07
CA GLY A 282 -43.71 -23.92 0.82
C GLY A 282 -44.03 -23.29 -0.54
N SER A 283 -43.03 -22.73 -1.22
CA SER A 283 -42.70 -23.09 -2.62
C SER A 283 -41.39 -22.45 -3.10
N SER A 284 -40.77 -23.14 -4.04
CA SER A 284 -39.39 -23.04 -4.53
C SER A 284 -39.21 -22.09 -5.71
N GLN A 285 -38.23 -21.17 -5.66
CA GLN A 285 -37.22 -20.87 -6.71
C GLN A 285 -36.27 -19.71 -6.31
N PRO A 286 -35.03 -19.63 -6.85
CA PRO A 286 -33.90 -18.98 -6.18
C PRO A 286 -33.67 -17.50 -6.58
N ARG A 287 -33.34 -16.65 -5.61
CA ARG A 287 -32.70 -15.35 -5.81
C ARG A 287 -31.17 -15.52 -5.95
N PRO A 288 -30.46 -14.68 -6.73
CA PRO A 288 -29.01 -14.78 -6.87
C PRO A 288 -28.32 -14.42 -5.54
N ARG A 289 -27.49 -15.34 -5.03
CA ARG A 289 -26.68 -15.14 -3.82
C ARG A 289 -25.48 -14.25 -4.13
N ALA A 290 -25.34 -13.16 -3.39
CA ALA A 290 -24.06 -12.49 -3.16
C ALA A 290 -23.09 -13.43 -2.41
N PRO A 291 -21.76 -13.31 -2.58
CA PRO A 291 -20.80 -14.18 -1.91
C PRO A 291 -20.83 -13.97 -0.38
N PRO A 292 -20.63 -15.04 0.43
CA PRO A 292 -20.71 -14.95 1.88
C PRO A 292 -19.44 -14.30 2.45
N ILE A 293 -19.60 -13.15 3.12
CA ILE A 293 -18.60 -12.63 4.06
C ILE A 293 -18.75 -13.44 5.35
N GLY A 294 -17.72 -14.19 5.71
CA GLY A 294 -17.71 -15.05 6.89
C GLY A 294 -17.92 -14.26 8.18
N HIS A 295 -18.90 -14.71 8.96
CA HIS A 295 -19.17 -14.24 10.32
C HIS A 295 -17.93 -14.42 11.22
N LEU A 296 -17.35 -13.30 11.66
CA LEU A 296 -16.57 -13.23 12.90
C LEU A 296 -17.55 -12.94 14.03
N VAL A 297 -17.78 -13.96 14.86
CA VAL A 297 -18.47 -13.83 16.15
C VAL A 297 -17.58 -12.99 17.07
N THR A 298 -18.06 -11.82 17.48
CA THR A 298 -17.46 -11.07 18.60
C THR A 298 -18.29 -11.34 19.86
N PRO A 299 -17.67 -11.55 21.03
CA PRO A 299 -18.39 -11.60 22.30
C PRO A 299 -18.88 -10.19 22.67
N GLU A 300 -20.10 -10.10 23.18
CA GLU A 300 -20.70 -8.86 23.67
C GLU A 300 -19.79 -8.18 24.71
N ALA A 301 -19.41 -6.93 24.43
CA ALA A 301 -18.70 -6.03 25.34
C ALA A 301 -19.61 -4.85 25.72
N PRO A 302 -19.47 -4.31 26.95
CA PRO A 302 -20.45 -3.40 27.56
C PRO A 302 -20.48 -2.04 26.87
N ALA A 303 -21.61 -1.35 27.00
CA ALA A 303 -21.93 -0.08 26.37
C ALA A 303 -20.80 0.97 26.49
N GLY A 304 -20.05 1.15 25.39
CA GLY A 304 -19.17 2.30 25.14
C GLY A 304 -19.93 3.45 24.45
N PRO A 305 -19.28 4.61 24.23
CA PRO A 305 -19.93 5.82 23.76
C PRO A 305 -20.66 5.58 22.44
N SER A 306 -21.88 6.13 22.33
CA SER A 306 -22.76 5.92 21.19
C SER A 306 -22.06 6.36 19.91
N LEU A 307 -21.74 5.38 19.05
CA LEU A 307 -21.44 5.65 17.65
C LEU A 307 -22.68 6.32 17.05
N GLY A 308 -22.56 7.61 16.74
CA GLY A 308 -23.56 8.34 15.96
C GLY A 308 -23.62 7.78 14.54
N GLY A 309 -24.20 6.58 14.37
CA GLY A 309 -24.60 6.00 13.10
C GLY A 309 -25.81 6.72 12.50
N GLY A 310 -25.81 8.05 12.53
CA GLY A 310 -26.82 8.87 11.92
C GLY A 310 -26.57 8.99 10.42
N ARG A 311 -27.62 8.82 9.61
CA ARG A 311 -27.63 9.16 8.17
C ARG A 311 -26.93 10.50 7.94
N ARG A 312 -26.02 10.53 6.96
CA ARG A 312 -25.30 11.72 6.50
C ARG A 312 -26.31 12.83 6.17
N LYS A 313 -26.27 13.95 6.89
CA LYS A 313 -27.01 15.15 6.51
C LYS A 313 -26.33 15.74 5.26
N PRO A 314 -27.07 16.19 4.24
CA PRO A 314 -26.47 16.87 3.10
C PRO A 314 -25.66 18.08 3.56
N LEU A 315 -24.46 18.26 2.98
CA LEU A 315 -23.54 19.38 3.28
C LEU A 315 -24.23 20.75 3.13
N LEU A 316 -25.15 20.89 2.17
CA LEU A 316 -26.02 22.05 2.05
C LEU A 316 -27.47 21.69 2.43
N PRO A 317 -28.17 22.52 3.22
CA PRO A 317 -29.62 22.40 3.39
C PRO A 317 -30.32 22.41 2.02
N GLU A 318 -31.37 21.60 1.83
CA GLU A 318 -32.17 21.53 0.58
C GLU A 318 -32.73 22.90 0.13
N THR A 319 -32.67 23.91 0.99
CA THR A 319 -33.16 25.28 0.79
C THR A 319 -32.13 26.26 0.21
N VAL A 320 -30.85 25.89 0.04
CA VAL A 320 -29.84 26.78 -0.56
C VAL A 320 -29.90 26.71 -2.09
N THR A 321 -30.63 27.62 -2.71
CA THR A 321 -30.55 27.85 -4.16
C THR A 321 -29.15 28.38 -4.52
N SER A 322 -28.29 27.52 -5.05
CA SER A 322 -26.92 27.87 -5.46
C SER A 322 -26.91 29.04 -6.45
N LYS A 323 -26.17 30.12 -6.17
CA LYS A 323 -25.91 31.19 -7.14
C LYS A 323 -24.73 30.78 -8.03
N GLY A 324 -25.00 30.32 -9.24
CA GLY A 324 -23.94 29.89 -10.18
C GLY A 324 -24.48 29.02 -11.31
N LEU A 325 -23.62 28.67 -12.25
CA LEU A 325 -23.96 27.70 -13.29
C LEU A 325 -24.09 26.30 -12.68
N LYS A 326 -24.78 25.39 -13.39
CA LYS A 326 -24.95 23.99 -12.98
C LYS A 326 -23.99 23.09 -13.74
N ILE A 327 -23.57 22.00 -13.10
CA ILE A 327 -22.72 20.97 -13.69
C ILE A 327 -23.57 20.09 -14.61
N GLU A 328 -23.13 19.90 -15.85
CA GLU A 328 -23.83 19.06 -16.84
C GLU A 328 -23.13 17.71 -17.05
N GLU A 329 -21.80 17.68 -16.97
CA GLU A 329 -20.99 16.54 -17.41
C GLU A 329 -19.74 16.39 -16.53
N PHE A 330 -19.40 15.13 -16.23
CA PHE A 330 -18.12 14.73 -15.67
C PHE A 330 -17.26 14.07 -16.75
N ILE A 331 -15.98 14.44 -16.81
CA ILE A 331 -14.96 13.75 -17.60
C ILE A 331 -13.90 13.25 -16.62
N VAL A 332 -13.74 11.95 -16.46
CA VAL A 332 -12.85 11.32 -15.47
C VAL A 332 -11.68 10.65 -16.18
N ILE A 333 -10.46 11.10 -15.90
CA ILE A 333 -9.24 10.68 -16.59
C ILE A 333 -8.29 10.03 -15.58
N ASP A 334 -7.94 8.77 -15.81
CA ASP A 334 -6.88 8.06 -15.09
C ASP A 334 -5.51 8.62 -15.51
N ARG A 335 -4.67 9.02 -14.55
CA ARG A 335 -3.33 9.54 -14.81
C ARG A 335 -2.49 8.58 -15.63
N ARG A 336 -2.66 7.27 -15.43
CA ARG A 336 -1.92 6.23 -16.17
C ARG A 336 -2.20 6.25 -17.67
N THR A 337 -3.33 6.80 -18.09
CA THR A 337 -3.68 6.97 -19.51
C THR A 337 -2.80 8.03 -20.19
N ASP A 338 -2.34 9.03 -19.44
CA ASP A 338 -1.48 10.10 -19.95
C ASP A 338 -0.29 10.34 -19.00
N LEU A 339 0.71 9.46 -19.05
CA LEU A 339 1.96 9.70 -18.31
C LEU A 339 2.87 10.73 -19.01
N PHE A 340 2.59 11.05 -20.27
CA PHE A 340 3.40 11.96 -21.09
C PHE A 340 3.37 13.38 -20.53
N SER A 341 2.18 13.90 -20.21
CA SER A 341 1.99 15.26 -19.68
C SER A 341 2.69 15.54 -18.35
N VAL A 342 2.94 14.50 -17.55
CA VAL A 342 3.71 14.62 -16.30
C VAL A 342 5.22 14.64 -16.58
N LEU A 343 5.67 13.77 -17.50
CA LEU A 343 7.10 13.58 -17.81
C LEU A 343 7.68 14.70 -18.68
N CYS A 344 6.88 15.34 -19.52
CA CYS A 344 7.32 16.45 -20.38
C CYS A 344 7.52 17.73 -19.56
N THR A 345 8.52 18.52 -19.93
CA THR A 345 8.75 19.84 -19.33
C THR A 345 7.59 20.78 -19.62
N GLN A 346 7.05 21.40 -18.56
CA GLN A 346 5.98 22.40 -18.63
C GLN A 346 6.58 23.80 -18.67
N PHE A 347 6.12 24.64 -19.60
CA PHE A 347 6.69 25.97 -19.88
C PHE A 347 5.83 27.14 -19.40
N THR A 348 4.74 26.86 -18.70
CA THR A 348 3.93 27.91 -18.08
C THR A 348 4.70 28.56 -16.92
N TYR A 349 4.43 29.83 -16.65
CA TYR A 349 5.09 30.55 -15.57
C TYR A 349 4.93 29.84 -14.22
N GLU A 350 3.70 29.42 -13.90
CA GLU A 350 3.38 28.72 -12.65
C GLU A 350 4.05 27.35 -12.55
N SER A 351 4.08 26.57 -13.65
CA SER A 351 4.76 25.27 -13.66
C SER A 351 6.28 25.38 -13.50
N LEU A 352 6.90 26.41 -14.08
CA LEU A 352 8.34 26.65 -13.90
C LEU A 352 8.66 27.06 -12.47
N LEU A 353 7.78 27.82 -11.82
CA LEU A 353 7.90 28.15 -10.41
C LEU A 353 7.70 26.93 -9.51
N ASP A 354 6.70 26.08 -9.78
CA ASP A 354 6.49 24.83 -9.04
C ASP A 354 7.75 23.95 -9.10
N ARG A 355 8.37 23.83 -10.28
CA ARG A 355 9.61 23.08 -10.45
C ARG A 355 10.79 23.61 -9.61
N CYS A 356 10.83 24.90 -9.33
CA CYS A 356 11.95 25.50 -8.59
C CYS A 356 11.71 25.65 -7.10
N LEU A 357 10.45 25.89 -6.72
CA LEU A 357 10.07 26.31 -5.38
C LEU A 357 9.23 25.27 -4.64
N GLY A 358 8.68 24.26 -5.35
CA GLY A 358 7.73 23.28 -4.81
C GLY A 358 6.48 23.98 -4.30
N ILE A 359 5.56 24.35 -5.20
CA ILE A 359 4.37 25.09 -4.81
C ILE A 359 3.35 24.11 -4.21
N ARG A 360 2.93 24.37 -2.97
CA ARG A 360 1.77 23.72 -2.36
C ARG A 360 0.77 24.81 -1.96
N TYR A 361 -0.43 24.77 -2.53
CA TYR A 361 -1.51 25.72 -2.25
C TYR A 361 -1.17 27.20 -2.51
N GLY A 362 -0.27 27.50 -3.44
CA GLY A 362 0.22 28.86 -3.70
C GLY A 362 1.34 29.33 -2.77
N TYR A 363 1.85 28.47 -1.88
CA TYR A 363 2.99 28.73 -0.99
C TYR A 363 4.20 27.87 -1.36
N SER A 364 5.43 28.39 -1.19
CA SER A 364 6.66 27.61 -1.39
C SER A 364 6.92 26.67 -0.21
N GLU A 365 7.26 25.41 -0.47
CA GLU A 365 7.52 24.34 0.52
C GLU A 365 8.55 24.68 1.62
N LYS A 366 9.37 25.73 1.43
CA LYS A 366 10.45 26.09 2.36
C LYS A 366 10.00 26.61 3.72
N ASP A 367 8.73 26.98 3.89
CA ASP A 367 8.20 27.43 5.16
C ASP A 367 7.13 26.45 5.70
N ARG A 368 7.57 25.33 6.29
CA ARG A 368 6.73 24.59 7.24
C ARG A 368 6.55 25.46 8.48
N LEU A 369 5.56 26.36 8.45
CA LEU A 369 5.25 27.30 9.52
C LEU A 369 4.98 26.51 10.82
N SER A 370 5.94 26.57 11.74
CA SER A 370 5.93 25.76 12.95
C SER A 370 5.47 26.54 14.19
N ASP A 371 5.34 27.86 14.12
CA ASP A 371 4.99 28.69 15.29
C ASP A 371 4.15 29.95 14.99
N ILE A 372 3.33 30.34 15.97
CA ILE A 372 2.37 31.47 15.95
C ILE A 372 3.00 32.82 15.55
N PRO A 373 4.24 33.17 15.98
CA PRO A 373 4.88 34.43 15.59
C PRO A 373 5.29 34.48 14.12
N GLN A 374 5.66 33.35 13.53
CA GLN A 374 6.07 33.27 12.12
C GLN A 374 4.87 33.45 11.19
N MET A 375 3.73 32.85 11.54
CA MET A 375 2.47 33.02 10.82
C MET A 375 1.97 34.47 10.91
N LYS A 376 2.05 35.09 12.09
CA LYS A 376 1.68 36.50 12.29
C LYS A 376 2.63 37.49 11.59
N MET A 377 3.95 37.27 11.63
CA MET A 377 4.94 38.07 10.87
C MET A 377 4.73 37.98 9.36
N TYR A 378 4.28 36.82 8.87
CA TYR A 378 3.99 36.62 7.45
C TYR A 378 2.69 37.29 7.02
N MET A 379 1.64 37.22 7.85
CA MET A 379 0.35 37.89 7.62
C MET A 379 0.44 39.41 7.74
N ASP A 380 1.25 39.94 8.66
CA ASP A 380 1.43 41.39 8.85
C ASP A 380 2.26 42.03 7.70
N LYS A 381 3.05 41.25 6.96
CA LYS A 381 3.79 41.71 5.76
C LYS A 381 2.89 42.08 4.58
N PHE A 382 1.60 41.76 4.61
CA PHE A 382 0.69 41.87 3.47
C PHE A 382 -0.37 43.00 3.57
N LYS A 383 -0.09 44.09 4.30
CA LYS A 383 -0.98 45.26 4.34
C LYS A 383 -0.53 46.38 3.38
N SER A 384 -1.35 46.58 2.34
CA SER A 384 -1.63 47.83 1.60
C SER A 384 -0.65 48.33 0.51
N ALA A 385 -1.19 48.52 -0.70
CA ALA A 385 -0.82 49.42 -1.84
C ALA A 385 0.63 49.47 -2.36
N GLN A 386 1.64 49.19 -1.55
CA GLN A 386 2.92 48.65 -1.99
C GLN A 386 2.78 47.22 -2.50
N ALA A 387 1.67 46.53 -2.24
CA ALA A 387 1.43 45.15 -2.66
C ALA A 387 1.43 44.94 -4.17
N ASP A 388 0.95 45.89 -4.99
CA ASP A 388 0.96 45.73 -6.45
C ASP A 388 2.35 46.02 -7.04
N HIS A 389 3.09 46.99 -6.49
CA HIS A 389 4.48 47.26 -6.87
C HIS A 389 5.46 46.21 -6.33
N ALA A 390 5.22 45.67 -5.12
CA ALA A 390 5.97 44.57 -4.53
C ALA A 390 5.63 43.24 -5.22
N SER A 391 4.36 42.95 -5.49
CA SER A 391 3.94 41.79 -6.30
C SER A 391 4.54 41.86 -7.70
N LEU A 392 4.53 43.04 -8.35
CA LEU A 392 5.20 43.22 -9.63
C LEU A 392 6.71 43.02 -9.51
N ALA A 393 7.37 43.60 -8.50
CA ALA A 393 8.81 43.42 -8.29
C ALA A 393 9.17 41.96 -8.01
N ASP A 394 8.36 41.26 -7.20
CA ASP A 394 8.50 39.84 -6.89
C ASP A 394 8.32 39.00 -8.15
N HIS A 395 7.26 39.25 -8.93
CA HIS A 395 7.04 38.54 -10.21
C HIS A 395 8.12 38.86 -11.25
N VAL A 396 8.68 40.08 -11.30
CA VAL A 396 9.82 40.44 -12.15
C VAL A 396 11.08 39.68 -11.72
N ASN A 397 11.35 39.59 -10.42
CA ASN A 397 12.47 38.83 -9.89
C ASN A 397 12.31 37.33 -10.17
N LEU A 398 11.13 36.78 -9.92
CA LEU A 398 10.78 35.39 -10.22
C LEU A 398 10.85 35.09 -11.72
N ALA A 399 10.36 35.99 -12.58
CA ALA A 399 10.45 35.85 -14.03
C ALA A 399 11.90 35.90 -14.53
N SER A 400 12.72 36.78 -13.96
CA SER A 400 14.16 36.84 -14.24
C SER A 400 14.86 35.54 -13.82
N PHE A 401 14.48 34.98 -12.68
CA PHE A 401 14.98 33.69 -12.21
C PHE A 401 14.55 32.53 -13.12
N THR A 402 13.27 32.44 -13.49
CA THR A 402 12.81 31.41 -14.44
C THR A 402 13.45 31.56 -15.81
N SER A 403 13.67 32.80 -16.28
CA SER A 403 14.39 33.06 -17.53
C SER A 403 15.82 32.54 -17.45
N ALA A 404 16.56 32.87 -16.38
CA ALA A 404 17.92 32.38 -16.18
C ALA A 404 17.97 30.85 -16.09
N LEU A 405 16.99 30.20 -15.43
CA LEU A 405 16.88 28.74 -15.36
C LEU A 405 16.72 28.13 -16.75
N THR A 406 15.80 28.65 -17.56
CA THR A 406 15.53 28.10 -18.90
C THR A 406 16.73 28.20 -19.83
N GLN A 407 17.60 29.19 -19.63
CA GLN A 407 18.83 29.37 -20.42
C GLN A 407 19.99 28.46 -19.98
N MET A 408 19.84 27.70 -18.88
CA MET A 408 20.90 26.82 -18.41
C MET A 408 21.18 25.68 -19.42
N PRO A 409 22.45 25.35 -19.70
CA PRO A 409 22.80 24.30 -20.68
C PRO A 409 22.15 22.95 -20.37
N TRP A 410 22.11 22.54 -19.10
CA TRP A 410 21.49 21.28 -18.69
C TRP A 410 19.97 21.28 -18.92
N PHE A 411 19.31 22.44 -18.82
CA PHE A 411 17.86 22.56 -19.01
C PHE A 411 17.54 22.46 -20.50
N GLN A 412 18.29 23.19 -21.33
CA GLN A 412 18.20 23.15 -22.78
C GLN A 412 18.48 21.74 -23.32
N GLN A 413 19.53 21.09 -22.84
CA GLN A 413 19.85 19.70 -23.20
C GLN A 413 18.71 18.76 -22.82
N GLN A 414 18.16 18.86 -21.61
CA GLN A 414 17.06 18.01 -21.16
C GLN A 414 15.81 18.18 -22.04
N TRP A 415 15.45 19.43 -22.35
CA TRP A 415 14.31 19.72 -23.22
C TRP A 415 14.52 19.24 -24.66
N GLN A 416 15.70 19.46 -25.25
CA GLN A 416 16.03 18.97 -26.60
C GLN A 416 15.90 17.44 -26.70
N VAL A 417 16.29 16.72 -25.65
CA VAL A 417 16.13 15.27 -25.60
C VAL A 417 14.66 14.87 -25.50
N GLU A 418 13.86 15.58 -24.71
CA GLU A 418 12.42 15.36 -24.60
C GLU A 418 11.70 15.58 -25.93
N ASP A 419 11.96 16.71 -26.58
CA ASP A 419 11.40 17.02 -27.88
C ASP A 419 11.85 16.00 -28.94
N GLY A 420 13.12 15.62 -28.94
CA GLY A 420 13.65 14.57 -29.81
C GLY A 420 12.99 13.20 -29.60
N LEU A 421 12.67 12.84 -28.35
CA LEU A 421 11.93 11.60 -28.05
C LEU A 421 10.46 11.70 -28.51
N MET A 422 9.79 12.82 -28.27
CA MET A 422 8.38 13.03 -28.62
C MET A 422 8.18 13.08 -30.15
N SER A 423 9.05 13.79 -30.86
CA SER A 423 9.08 13.86 -32.33
C SER A 423 9.47 12.52 -32.96
N GLY A 424 10.28 11.71 -32.26
CA GLY A 424 10.84 10.44 -32.75
C GLY A 424 12.20 10.60 -33.43
N ALA A 425 12.84 11.77 -33.33
CA ALA A 425 14.19 12.02 -33.82
C ALA A 425 15.27 11.28 -33.01
N ILE A 426 15.02 11.05 -31.72
CA ILE A 426 15.94 10.32 -30.83
C ILE A 426 15.44 8.89 -30.62
N THR A 427 16.29 7.93 -30.95
CA THR A 427 16.01 6.50 -30.74
C THR A 427 16.36 6.06 -29.31
N PRO A 428 15.75 4.98 -28.79
CA PRO A 428 16.13 4.41 -27.50
C PRO A 428 17.62 4.04 -27.38
N ALA A 429 18.27 3.70 -28.50
CA ALA A 429 19.70 3.39 -28.51
C ALA A 429 20.56 4.64 -28.29
N GLN A 430 20.26 5.74 -28.98
CA GLN A 430 20.96 7.03 -28.80
C GLN A 430 20.76 7.59 -27.40
N LEU A 431 19.61 7.33 -26.77
CA LEU A 431 19.36 7.75 -25.40
C LEU A 431 20.36 7.14 -24.41
N VAL A 432 20.91 5.95 -24.67
CA VAL A 432 21.93 5.34 -23.80
C VAL A 432 23.16 6.22 -23.70
N ASP A 433 23.64 6.72 -24.85
CA ASP A 433 24.83 7.55 -24.92
C ASP A 433 24.56 8.91 -24.27
N ILE A 434 23.41 9.52 -24.57
CA ILE A 434 23.01 10.80 -23.96
C ILE A 434 22.91 10.69 -22.42
N VAL A 435 22.29 9.62 -21.91
CA VAL A 435 22.19 9.39 -20.47
C VAL A 435 23.57 9.21 -19.84
N ASN A 436 24.50 8.53 -20.52
CA ASN A 436 25.86 8.38 -20.02
C ASN A 436 26.57 9.73 -19.95
N ASP A 437 26.50 10.54 -21.01
CA ASP A 437 27.08 11.88 -21.05
C ASP A 437 26.48 12.78 -19.96
N MET A 438 25.17 12.68 -19.72
CA MET A 438 24.50 13.39 -18.62
C MET A 438 24.97 12.91 -17.25
N MET A 439 25.34 11.64 -17.09
CA MET A 439 25.83 11.07 -15.83
C MET A 439 27.33 11.29 -15.62
N GLU A 440 28.10 11.61 -16.67
CA GLU A 440 29.53 11.92 -16.56
C GLU A 440 29.77 13.19 -15.73
N PRO A 441 30.81 13.21 -14.87
CA PRO A 441 31.07 14.31 -13.95
C PRO A 441 31.81 15.45 -14.67
N ASN A 442 31.18 16.05 -15.68
CA ASN A 442 31.73 17.20 -16.38
C ASN A 442 30.97 18.47 -16.00
N LEU A 443 31.13 18.94 -14.75
CA LEU A 443 30.95 20.34 -14.36
C LEU A 443 31.57 20.59 -12.97
N PRO A 444 32.48 21.57 -12.81
CA PRO A 444 33.00 21.95 -11.51
C PRO A 444 31.88 22.62 -10.70
N GLN A 445 31.33 21.92 -9.70
CA GLN A 445 30.50 22.57 -8.70
C GLN A 445 31.40 23.25 -7.65
N PRO A 446 31.03 24.44 -7.15
CA PRO A 446 31.75 25.10 -6.06
C PRO A 446 31.56 24.28 -4.79
N VAL A 447 32.54 23.44 -4.48
CA VAL A 447 32.63 22.70 -3.23
C VAL A 447 32.96 23.72 -2.14
N LYS A 448 32.10 23.85 -1.13
CA LYS A 448 32.43 24.60 0.09
C LYS A 448 33.69 23.98 0.70
N GLU A 449 34.71 24.80 1.00
CA GLU A 449 35.97 24.34 1.59
C GLU A 449 35.73 23.36 2.75
N GLY A 450 36.15 22.10 2.58
CA GLY A 450 36.13 21.07 3.62
C GLY A 450 35.20 19.87 3.40
N GLN A 451 34.35 19.83 2.38
CA GLN A 451 33.54 18.63 2.05
C GLN A 451 34.03 17.93 0.79
N GLN A 452 34.23 16.61 0.83
CA GLN A 452 34.50 15.84 -0.40
C GLN A 452 33.24 15.76 -1.26
N PRO A 453 33.35 15.83 -2.61
CA PRO A 453 32.22 15.61 -3.49
C PRO A 453 31.69 14.18 -3.31
N THR A 454 30.45 14.03 -2.87
CA THR A 454 29.76 12.75 -2.79
C THR A 454 29.40 12.25 -4.19
N PRO A 455 29.62 10.95 -4.52
CA PRO A 455 29.07 10.35 -5.73
C PRO A 455 27.54 10.52 -5.75
N GLY A 456 26.96 11.07 -6.83
CA GLY A 456 25.51 11.27 -6.97
C GLY A 456 25.00 12.72 -6.94
N SER A 457 25.82 13.72 -7.27
CA SER A 457 25.39 15.13 -7.33
C SER A 457 24.45 15.48 -8.51
N GLN A 458 24.13 14.53 -9.38
CA GLN A 458 23.12 14.63 -10.44
C GLN A 458 21.79 14.04 -9.95
N PRO A 459 20.67 14.79 -9.98
CA PRO A 459 19.38 14.30 -9.49
C PRO A 459 18.88 13.11 -10.33
N LEU A 460 18.80 11.92 -9.71
CA LEU A 460 18.39 10.64 -10.31
C LEU A 460 17.05 10.75 -11.08
N ASP A 461 16.14 11.58 -10.59
CA ASP A 461 14.85 11.90 -11.20
C ASP A 461 14.98 12.40 -12.65
N ARG A 462 16.01 13.17 -12.98
CA ARG A 462 16.18 13.72 -14.35
C ARG A 462 16.45 12.62 -15.37
N VAL A 463 17.34 11.69 -15.03
CA VAL A 463 17.68 10.55 -15.89
C VAL A 463 16.50 9.58 -15.98
N LEU A 464 15.86 9.29 -14.84
CA LEU A 464 14.68 8.42 -14.82
C LEU A 464 13.52 9.00 -15.62
N ARG A 465 13.32 10.32 -15.59
CA ARG A 465 12.31 11.01 -16.39
C ARG A 465 12.48 10.73 -17.88
N LEU A 466 13.69 10.87 -18.41
CA LEU A 466 13.98 10.61 -19.83
C LEU A 466 13.83 9.13 -20.21
N ILE A 467 14.28 8.22 -19.33
CA ILE A 467 14.11 6.77 -19.53
C ILE A 467 12.62 6.40 -19.54
N CYS A 468 11.83 6.93 -18.61
CA CYS A 468 10.38 6.73 -18.58
C CYS A 468 9.72 7.30 -19.82
N LEU A 469 10.04 8.54 -20.19
CA LEU A 469 9.46 9.19 -21.36
C LEU A 469 9.73 8.35 -22.61
N CYS A 470 10.97 7.90 -22.80
CA CYS A 470 11.34 7.00 -23.87
C CYS A 470 10.55 5.68 -23.84
N SER A 471 10.32 5.11 -22.65
CA SER A 471 9.53 3.89 -22.52
C SER A 471 8.05 4.10 -22.86
N VAL A 472 7.42 5.14 -22.34
CA VAL A 472 5.99 5.42 -22.57
C VAL A 472 5.76 5.80 -24.03
N VAL A 473 6.64 6.62 -24.63
CA VAL A 473 6.61 7.00 -26.04
C VAL A 473 6.82 5.81 -26.98
N ASN A 474 7.78 4.93 -26.70
CA ASN A 474 8.05 3.80 -27.61
C ASN A 474 7.18 2.56 -27.36
N GLY A 475 6.27 2.61 -26.38
CA GLY A 475 5.51 1.43 -25.96
C GLY A 475 6.39 0.36 -25.31
N GLY A 476 7.53 0.75 -24.75
CA GLY A 476 8.54 -0.11 -24.15
C GLY A 476 9.94 0.12 -24.71
N ILE A 477 10.94 -0.31 -23.95
CA ILE A 477 12.34 -0.29 -24.34
C ILE A 477 12.77 -1.72 -24.67
N LYS A 478 13.51 -1.90 -25.76
CA LYS A 478 14.08 -3.21 -26.11
C LYS A 478 14.98 -3.71 -24.99
N MET A 479 14.91 -5.02 -24.74
CA MET A 479 15.63 -5.68 -23.66
C MET A 479 17.13 -5.31 -23.63
N LYS A 480 17.82 -5.32 -24.78
CA LYS A 480 19.25 -4.97 -24.88
C LYS A 480 19.56 -3.54 -24.40
N THR A 481 18.76 -2.58 -24.83
CA THR A 481 18.91 -1.15 -24.48
C THR A 481 18.59 -0.93 -23.01
N LEU A 482 17.51 -1.54 -22.51
CA LEU A 482 17.13 -1.42 -21.10
C LEU A 482 18.19 -2.02 -20.18
N LYS A 483 18.84 -3.12 -20.61
CA LYS A 483 19.98 -3.70 -19.89
C LYS A 483 21.15 -2.73 -19.77
N ALA A 484 21.48 -2.01 -20.84
CA ALA A 484 22.56 -1.01 -20.83
C ALA A 484 22.24 0.15 -19.87
N LEU A 485 21.05 0.74 -19.97
CA LEU A 485 20.61 1.83 -19.09
C LEU A 485 20.61 1.40 -17.61
N THR A 486 20.06 0.22 -17.31
CA THR A 486 20.00 -0.31 -15.95
C THR A 486 21.40 -0.57 -15.38
N LYS A 487 22.35 -1.03 -16.21
CA LYS A 487 23.74 -1.24 -15.79
C LYS A 487 24.33 0.06 -15.27
N ASN A 488 24.20 1.11 -16.06
CA ASN A 488 24.77 2.42 -15.78
C ASN A 488 24.12 3.02 -14.52
N LEU A 489 22.79 2.93 -14.40
CA LEU A 489 22.09 3.37 -13.18
C LEU A 489 22.59 2.65 -11.92
N ILE A 490 22.77 1.31 -11.98
CA ILE A 490 23.25 0.54 -10.82
C ILE A 490 24.71 0.88 -10.48
N GLU A 491 25.57 1.11 -11.47
CA GLU A 491 26.96 1.50 -11.26
C GLU A 491 27.08 2.83 -10.50
N TRP A 492 26.21 3.80 -10.80
CA TRP A 492 26.25 5.13 -10.21
C TRP A 492 25.47 5.29 -8.90
N TYR A 493 24.24 4.76 -8.84
CA TYR A 493 23.32 4.98 -7.70
C TYR A 493 23.19 3.76 -6.79
N GLY A 494 23.76 2.62 -7.19
CA GLY A 494 23.78 1.39 -6.42
C GLY A 494 22.52 0.52 -6.57
N PRO A 495 22.65 -0.80 -6.41
CA PRO A 495 21.56 -1.75 -6.66
C PRO A 495 20.43 -1.68 -5.64
N LYS A 496 20.70 -1.22 -4.41
CA LYS A 496 19.68 -1.13 -3.34
C LYS A 496 18.55 -0.15 -3.67
N LEU A 497 18.89 0.94 -4.35
CA LEU A 497 17.94 1.97 -4.76
C LEU A 497 17.30 1.63 -6.11
N ILE A 498 18.12 1.29 -7.11
CA ILE A 498 17.65 1.16 -8.49
C ILE A 498 16.77 -0.07 -8.73
N VAL A 499 17.03 -1.20 -8.06
CA VAL A 499 16.27 -2.44 -8.33
C VAL A 499 14.81 -2.35 -7.90
N PRO A 500 14.48 -1.94 -6.64
CA PRO A 500 13.08 -1.74 -6.25
C PRO A 500 12.40 -0.65 -7.08
N LEU A 501 13.12 0.43 -7.39
CA LEU A 501 12.61 1.55 -8.16
C LEU A 501 12.16 1.12 -9.56
N LEU A 502 12.99 0.39 -10.30
CA LEU A 502 12.62 -0.11 -11.63
C LEU A 502 11.44 -1.11 -11.58
N HIS A 503 11.32 -1.88 -10.50
CA HIS A 503 10.16 -2.76 -10.29
C HIS A 503 8.87 -1.94 -10.14
N HIS A 504 8.85 -0.94 -9.26
CA HIS A 504 7.69 -0.06 -9.06
C HIS A 504 7.34 0.73 -10.33
N MET A 505 8.34 1.23 -11.06
CA MET A 505 8.14 1.90 -12.35
C MET A 505 7.53 0.98 -13.41
N THR A 506 7.87 -0.31 -13.37
CA THR A 506 7.26 -1.31 -14.26
C THR A 506 5.81 -1.59 -13.88
N ALA A 507 5.52 -1.74 -12.57
CA ALA A 507 4.17 -1.98 -12.06
C ALA A 507 3.18 -0.87 -12.46
N CYS A 508 3.57 0.39 -12.28
CA CYS A 508 2.73 1.53 -12.65
C CYS A 508 2.73 1.85 -14.16
N GLY A 509 3.61 1.21 -14.95
CA GLY A 509 3.66 1.33 -16.41
C GLY A 509 4.50 2.50 -16.93
N LEU A 510 5.28 3.18 -16.08
CA LEU A 510 6.31 4.14 -16.46
C LEU A 510 7.47 3.48 -17.22
N LEU A 511 7.70 2.18 -16.97
CA LEU A 511 8.71 1.38 -17.66
C LEU A 511 8.09 0.10 -18.22
N LYS A 512 8.36 -0.21 -19.49
CA LYS A 512 7.89 -1.43 -20.17
C LYS A 512 9.01 -2.06 -20.97
N VAL A 513 9.04 -3.39 -21.02
CA VAL A 513 9.96 -4.15 -21.88
C VAL A 513 9.24 -4.51 -23.18
N SER A 514 9.84 -4.18 -24.32
CA SER A 514 9.34 -4.62 -25.63
C SER A 514 9.74 -6.07 -25.91
N SER A 515 8.82 -6.93 -26.35
CA SER A 515 9.08 -8.32 -26.76
C SER A 515 9.64 -8.41 -28.19
N ASP A 516 10.53 -9.40 -28.44
CA ASP A 516 11.10 -9.71 -29.77
C ASP A 516 10.26 -10.75 -30.55
N SER A 517 9.35 -11.44 -29.88
CA SER A 517 8.43 -12.40 -30.48
C SER A 517 7.22 -11.66 -31.08
N GLY A 518 7.16 -11.61 -32.41
CA GLY A 518 6.05 -11.04 -33.20
C GLY A 518 4.70 -11.78 -33.07
N ALA A 519 4.35 -12.27 -31.88
CA ALA A 519 3.07 -12.90 -31.57
C ALA A 519 2.00 -11.87 -31.12
N ASP A 520 2.40 -10.66 -30.70
CA ASP A 520 1.49 -9.52 -30.50
C ASP A 520 1.37 -8.71 -31.80
N LEU A 521 0.72 -9.30 -32.81
CA LEU A 521 0.59 -8.75 -34.16
C LEU A 521 -0.32 -7.49 -34.27
N VAL A 522 -0.64 -6.84 -33.15
CA VAL A 522 -1.39 -5.56 -33.09
C VAL A 522 -0.53 -4.39 -32.58
N SER A 523 0.66 -4.65 -32.01
CA SER A 523 1.40 -3.65 -31.25
C SER A 523 2.92 -3.75 -31.36
N SER A 524 3.47 -3.53 -32.56
CA SER A 524 4.84 -3.01 -32.65
C SER A 524 4.85 -1.61 -32.01
N GLY A 525 5.47 -1.46 -30.82
CA GLY A 525 5.35 -0.29 -29.94
C GLY A 525 5.69 1.06 -30.58
N SER A 526 6.66 1.10 -31.52
CA SER A 526 7.03 2.34 -32.23
C SER A 526 5.90 2.88 -33.14
N GLY A 527 5.03 2.02 -33.65
CA GLY A 527 3.87 2.42 -34.46
C GLY A 527 2.67 2.88 -33.64
N LYS A 528 2.61 2.51 -32.34
CA LYS A 528 1.49 2.90 -31.47
C LYS A 528 1.51 4.40 -31.17
N TRP A 529 2.67 4.93 -30.78
CA TRP A 529 2.82 6.36 -30.53
C TRP A 529 2.64 7.20 -31.79
N GLN A 530 3.16 6.76 -32.95
CA GLN A 530 2.96 7.49 -34.19
C GLN A 530 1.46 7.58 -34.56
N ARG A 531 0.71 6.48 -34.36
CA ARG A 531 -0.75 6.48 -34.50
C ARG A 531 -1.42 7.41 -33.50
N MET A 532 -1.00 7.41 -32.23
CA MET A 532 -1.55 8.33 -31.21
C MET A 532 -1.27 9.79 -31.53
N LYS A 533 -0.03 10.13 -31.94
CA LYS A 533 0.34 11.49 -32.36
C LYS A 533 -0.55 12.00 -33.49
N GLN A 534 -0.83 11.16 -34.48
CA GLN A 534 -1.70 11.50 -35.60
C GLN A 534 -3.18 11.56 -35.18
N ALA A 535 -3.67 10.55 -34.47
CA ALA A 535 -5.07 10.44 -34.06
C ALA A 535 -5.53 11.56 -33.13
N PHE A 536 -4.64 12.02 -32.24
CA PHE A 536 -4.94 13.07 -31.26
C PHE A 536 -4.21 14.39 -31.55
N ASN A 537 -3.49 14.50 -32.67
CA ASN A 537 -2.69 15.69 -33.02
C ASN A 537 -1.82 16.19 -31.83
N LEU A 538 -0.99 15.30 -31.26
CA LEU A 538 -0.30 15.55 -29.99
C LEU A 538 0.96 16.40 -30.12
N VAL A 539 1.54 16.50 -31.31
CA VAL A 539 2.76 17.28 -31.56
C VAL A 539 2.47 18.24 -32.70
N VAL A 540 2.53 19.53 -32.40
CA VAL A 540 2.33 20.62 -33.36
C VAL A 540 3.70 21.15 -33.78
N ALA A 541 4.00 21.14 -35.07
CA ALA A 541 5.23 21.70 -35.59
C ALA A 541 5.14 23.24 -35.60
N GLY A 542 5.90 23.90 -34.71
CA GLY A 542 6.05 25.36 -34.72
C GLY A 542 6.57 25.94 -33.40
N GLY A 543 7.79 26.50 -33.43
CA GLY A 543 8.31 27.38 -32.39
C GLY A 543 9.52 26.88 -31.57
N GLY A 544 10.48 26.18 -32.18
CA GLY A 544 11.85 26.23 -31.66
C GLY A 544 12.39 27.66 -31.75
N PRO A 545 13.39 28.05 -30.94
CA PRO A 545 14.06 29.33 -31.13
C PRO A 545 14.71 29.29 -32.52
N GLU A 546 14.15 30.00 -33.49
CA GLU A 546 14.75 30.11 -34.83
C GLU A 546 16.07 30.86 -34.70
N ASP A 547 17.10 30.27 -35.30
CA ASP A 547 18.24 31.02 -35.79
C ASP A 547 17.71 32.18 -36.66
N ASP A 548 18.12 33.40 -36.30
CA ASP A 548 18.16 34.60 -37.17
C ASP A 548 18.44 34.12 -38.60
N ASP A 549 17.53 34.30 -39.58
CA ASP A 549 17.56 35.44 -40.52
C ASP A 549 16.17 35.63 -41.16
N GLY A 550 15.40 36.65 -40.77
CA GLY A 550 14.18 36.98 -41.51
C GLY A 550 13.26 37.95 -40.79
N GLU A 551 13.25 39.21 -41.25
CA GLU A 551 12.31 40.26 -40.86
C GLU A 551 10.87 39.73 -40.74
N SER A 552 10.45 39.45 -39.51
CA SER A 552 9.05 39.23 -39.17
C SER A 552 8.72 40.02 -37.90
N ASP A 553 7.59 40.71 -37.99
CA ASP A 553 7.09 41.73 -37.08
C ASP A 553 6.99 41.19 -35.63
N PRO A 554 7.60 41.83 -34.61
CA PRO A 554 7.66 41.33 -33.23
C PRO A 554 6.31 41.36 -32.46
N GLY A 555 5.18 41.42 -33.17
CA GLY A 555 3.82 41.50 -32.64
C GLY A 555 2.94 40.28 -32.91
N SER A 556 3.40 39.25 -33.62
CA SER A 556 2.59 38.03 -33.83
C SER A 556 2.64 37.11 -32.61
N ASN A 557 1.52 37.01 -31.89
CA ASN A 557 1.34 36.15 -30.71
C ASN A 557 1.58 34.66 -31.02
N ILE A 558 2.79 34.15 -30.72
CA ILE A 558 3.16 32.72 -30.79
C ILE A 558 2.16 31.81 -30.01
N ALA A 559 1.47 32.36 -29.00
CA ALA A 559 0.46 31.64 -28.21
C ALA A 559 -0.89 31.39 -28.93
N ALA A 560 -1.21 32.13 -30.01
CA ALA A 560 -2.48 31.97 -30.73
C ALA A 560 -2.46 30.73 -31.65
N ASP A 561 -1.33 30.46 -32.30
CA ASP A 561 -1.23 29.44 -33.35
C ASP A 561 -0.95 28.02 -32.82
N THR A 562 -0.51 27.89 -31.56
CA THR A 562 -0.15 26.60 -30.92
C THR A 562 -1.28 25.95 -30.10
N GLY A 563 -2.45 26.60 -29.97
CA GLY A 563 -3.63 26.05 -29.28
C GLY A 563 -3.34 25.67 -27.82
N ILE A 564 -3.77 24.48 -27.39
CA ILE A 564 -3.47 23.92 -26.05
C ILE A 564 -2.01 23.45 -25.90
N ALA A 565 -1.25 23.32 -26.99
CA ALA A 565 0.14 22.84 -26.97
C ALA A 565 1.13 23.88 -26.44
N TYR A 566 0.71 25.14 -26.28
CA TYR A 566 1.55 26.23 -25.76
C TYR A 566 2.12 25.92 -24.37
N ALA A 567 1.38 25.17 -23.53
CA ALA A 567 1.78 24.86 -22.17
C ALA A 567 3.06 23.99 -22.10
N TYR A 568 3.39 23.30 -23.19
CA TYR A 568 4.54 22.41 -23.33
C TYR A 568 5.38 22.73 -24.58
N SER A 569 5.23 23.93 -25.15
CA SER A 569 6.00 24.40 -26.31
C SER A 569 5.98 23.43 -27.50
N GLY A 570 4.81 22.91 -27.88
CA GLY A 570 4.63 22.07 -29.07
C GLY A 570 3.96 20.72 -28.80
N TYR A 571 3.95 20.25 -27.55
CA TYR A 571 3.17 19.07 -27.14
C TYR A 571 1.79 19.46 -26.61
N ALA A 572 0.73 18.89 -27.17
CA ALA A 572 -0.63 19.01 -26.65
C ALA A 572 -0.90 17.90 -25.62
N PRO A 573 -1.22 18.23 -24.35
CA PRO A 573 -1.53 17.23 -23.32
C PRO A 573 -2.63 16.29 -23.77
N LEU A 574 -2.36 14.99 -23.77
CA LEU A 574 -3.33 13.99 -24.21
C LEU A 574 -4.60 14.06 -23.35
N SER A 575 -4.47 14.24 -22.05
CA SER A 575 -5.59 14.42 -21.12
C SER A 575 -6.52 15.58 -21.53
N VAL A 576 -5.96 16.73 -21.92
CA VAL A 576 -6.75 17.90 -22.33
C VAL A 576 -7.32 17.70 -23.74
N ARG A 577 -6.60 17.02 -24.62
CA ARG A 577 -7.10 16.64 -25.94
C ARG A 577 -8.31 15.70 -25.85
N LEU A 578 -8.33 14.80 -24.87
CA LEU A 578 -9.50 13.95 -24.59
C LEU A 578 -10.73 14.77 -24.18
N VAL A 579 -10.53 15.88 -23.46
CA VAL A 579 -11.61 16.83 -23.13
C VAL A 579 -12.10 17.52 -24.40
N GLU A 580 -11.20 18.03 -25.23
CA GLU A 580 -11.52 18.67 -26.51
C GLU A 580 -12.30 17.73 -27.46
N LEU A 581 -11.94 16.44 -27.50
CA LEU A 581 -12.63 15.43 -28.32
C LEU A 581 -14.12 15.24 -27.97
N THR A 582 -14.54 15.56 -26.74
CA THR A 582 -15.97 15.51 -26.40
C THR A 582 -16.81 16.53 -27.16
N GLU A 583 -16.15 17.52 -27.77
CA GLU A 583 -16.76 18.62 -28.53
C GLU A 583 -16.40 18.62 -30.01
N SER A 584 -15.14 18.29 -30.35
CA SER A 584 -14.65 18.40 -31.72
C SER A 584 -15.20 17.28 -32.62
N GLU A 585 -15.48 16.11 -32.05
CA GLU A 585 -15.93 14.93 -32.80
C GLU A 585 -17.46 14.82 -32.88
N PRO A 586 -18.02 14.45 -34.05
CA PRO A 586 -19.43 14.08 -34.17
C PRO A 586 -19.77 12.92 -33.23
N ASN A 587 -20.70 13.12 -32.29
CA ASN A 587 -21.04 12.18 -31.20
C ASN A 587 -19.97 12.03 -30.09
N GLY A 588 -19.04 12.98 -29.97
CA GLY A 588 -18.01 12.99 -28.93
C GLY A 588 -17.17 11.71 -28.92
N TRP A 589 -16.95 11.13 -27.73
CA TRP A 589 -16.14 9.92 -27.59
C TRP A 589 -16.67 8.69 -28.34
N ARG A 590 -17.96 8.62 -28.67
CA ARG A 590 -18.49 7.55 -29.53
C ARG A 590 -17.96 7.64 -30.96
N GLY A 591 -17.81 8.87 -31.48
CA GLY A 591 -17.21 9.11 -32.79
C GLY A 591 -15.72 8.77 -32.81
N ALA A 592 -15.04 8.94 -31.67
CA ALA A 592 -13.61 8.67 -31.51
C ALA A 592 -13.28 7.28 -30.96
N ALA A 593 -14.23 6.33 -30.91
CA ALA A 593 -14.04 5.05 -30.22
C ALA A 593 -12.81 4.25 -30.70
N GLU A 594 -12.52 4.29 -32.01
CA GLU A 594 -11.33 3.65 -32.58
C GLU A 594 -10.02 4.27 -32.08
N ASN A 595 -10.00 5.61 -31.94
CA ASN A 595 -8.84 6.34 -31.41
C ASN A 595 -8.66 6.05 -29.92
N LEU A 596 -9.75 6.00 -29.15
CA LEU A 596 -9.71 5.70 -27.72
C LEU A 596 -9.19 4.30 -27.42
N ASN A 597 -9.38 3.33 -28.31
CA ASN A 597 -8.80 1.97 -28.18
C ASN A 597 -7.26 1.94 -28.24
N LEU A 598 -6.61 3.03 -28.68
CA LEU A 598 -5.16 3.17 -28.60
C LEU A 598 -4.68 3.41 -27.16
N LEU A 599 -5.56 3.88 -26.27
CA LEU A 599 -5.20 4.34 -24.94
C LEU A 599 -5.22 3.21 -23.89
N TRP A 600 -4.71 3.49 -22.70
CA TRP A 600 -4.68 2.51 -21.62
C TRP A 600 -6.01 2.48 -20.86
N GLY A 601 -6.53 1.27 -20.67
CA GLY A 601 -7.77 1.01 -19.93
C GLY A 601 -9.05 1.26 -20.73
N PRO A 602 -10.22 0.98 -20.12
CA PRO A 602 -11.50 1.09 -20.81
C PRO A 602 -11.91 2.56 -20.96
N ALA A 603 -12.51 2.89 -22.11
CA ALA A 603 -13.32 4.10 -22.28
C ALA A 603 -14.78 3.77 -21.95
N ILE A 604 -15.41 4.59 -21.11
CA ILE A 604 -16.73 4.37 -20.54
C ILE A 604 -17.54 5.64 -20.74
N GLU A 605 -18.78 5.48 -21.17
CA GLU A 605 -19.76 6.56 -21.21
C GLU A 605 -21.01 6.13 -20.42
N VAL A 606 -21.38 6.95 -19.45
CA VAL A 606 -22.62 6.86 -18.70
C VAL A 606 -23.58 7.92 -19.24
N ALA A 607 -24.70 7.45 -19.80
CA ALA A 607 -25.76 8.34 -20.29
C ALA A 607 -26.58 8.94 -19.13
N CYS A 608 -27.05 10.17 -19.31
CA CYS A 608 -27.92 10.86 -18.35
C CYS A 608 -29.26 10.12 -18.19
N GLY A 609 -29.73 9.94 -16.94
CA GLY A 609 -30.92 9.16 -16.59
C GLY A 609 -32.29 9.82 -16.83
N ALA A 610 -32.40 10.92 -17.59
CA ALA A 610 -33.66 11.62 -17.81
C ALA A 610 -34.24 11.30 -19.21
N ARG A 611 -35.47 10.77 -19.27
CA ARG A 611 -36.33 10.94 -20.46
C ARG A 611 -36.92 12.35 -20.39
N PRO A 612 -36.88 13.16 -21.46
CA PRO A 612 -37.61 14.42 -21.48
C PRO A 612 -39.12 14.12 -21.52
N GLU A 613 -39.87 14.60 -20.53
CA GLU A 613 -41.33 14.68 -20.62
C GLU A 613 -41.70 15.95 -21.39
N VAL A 614 -42.34 15.77 -22.53
CA VAL A 614 -43.05 16.85 -23.23
C VAL A 614 -44.36 17.08 -22.48
N LEU A 615 -44.52 18.26 -21.86
CA LEU A 615 -45.80 18.68 -21.31
C LEU A 615 -46.83 18.81 -22.44
N PRO A 616 -48.09 18.37 -22.27
CA PRO A 616 -49.11 18.53 -23.30
C PRO A 616 -49.38 20.03 -23.51
N GLY A 617 -48.89 20.58 -24.63
CA GLY A 617 -49.15 21.96 -25.04
C GLY A 617 -47.94 22.79 -25.46
N SER A 618 -46.70 22.30 -25.31
CA SER A 618 -45.53 22.97 -25.89
C SER A 618 -45.30 22.47 -27.32
N VAL A 619 -45.53 23.33 -28.29
CA VAL A 619 -45.20 23.09 -29.70
C VAL A 619 -43.70 22.86 -29.81
N ASP A 620 -43.30 21.69 -30.31
CA ASP A 620 -41.94 21.42 -30.77
C ASP A 620 -41.65 22.36 -31.96
N GLN A 621 -41.03 23.51 -31.66
CA GLN A 621 -40.08 24.06 -32.60
C GLN A 621 -38.74 23.42 -32.25
N GLU A 622 -38.18 22.67 -33.20
CA GLU A 622 -36.74 22.46 -33.28
C GLU A 622 -36.07 23.84 -33.28
N GLY A 623 -35.73 24.31 -32.08
CA GLY A 623 -35.24 25.64 -31.81
C GLY A 623 -34.11 25.52 -30.81
N THR A 624 -32.89 25.67 -31.34
CA THR A 624 -31.67 26.09 -30.65
C THR A 624 -31.82 26.32 -29.13
N VAL A 625 -31.43 25.32 -28.34
CA VAL A 625 -31.18 25.49 -26.90
C VAL A 625 -30.19 26.66 -26.75
N GLY A 626 -30.60 27.67 -25.97
CA GLY A 626 -29.93 28.96 -25.87
C GLY A 626 -28.45 28.88 -25.46
N LYS A 627 -27.66 29.80 -26.03
CA LYS A 627 -26.26 30.10 -25.72
C LYS A 627 -26.08 30.52 -24.24
N GLY A 628 -25.91 29.56 -23.33
CA GLY A 628 -25.43 29.77 -21.98
C GLY A 628 -24.16 28.94 -21.73
N ASP A 629 -23.25 29.43 -20.88
CA ASP A 629 -22.04 28.70 -20.52
C ASP A 629 -22.39 27.43 -19.72
N LYS A 630 -21.89 26.28 -20.17
CA LYS A 630 -22.04 24.97 -19.53
C LYS A 630 -20.86 24.67 -18.62
N VAL A 631 -21.09 24.08 -17.44
CA VAL A 631 -19.99 23.65 -16.58
C VAL A 631 -19.70 22.17 -16.79
N VAL A 632 -18.45 21.87 -17.12
CA VAL A 632 -17.92 20.51 -17.22
C VAL A 632 -16.86 20.31 -16.16
N VAL A 633 -17.03 19.27 -15.36
CA VAL A 633 -16.04 18.88 -14.35
C VAL A 633 -15.05 17.93 -15.00
N VAL A 634 -13.77 18.33 -15.03
CA VAL A 634 -12.67 17.50 -15.51
C VAL A 634 -11.93 16.95 -14.30
N CYS A 635 -12.09 15.65 -14.07
CA CYS A 635 -11.57 14.94 -12.92
C CYS A 635 -10.31 14.15 -13.29
N PHE A 636 -9.20 14.40 -12.60
CA PHE A 636 -7.93 13.67 -12.75
C PHE A 636 -7.73 12.70 -11.58
N VAL A 637 -7.69 11.40 -11.87
CA VAL A 637 -7.45 10.34 -10.89
C VAL A 637 -5.97 10.00 -10.88
N GLY A 638 -5.28 10.25 -9.77
CA GLY A 638 -3.82 10.09 -9.67
C GLY A 638 -3.03 11.36 -10.04
N GLY A 639 -3.68 12.52 -10.06
CA GLY A 639 -3.02 13.83 -10.07
C GLY A 639 -3.10 14.62 -11.38
N VAL A 640 -2.99 15.95 -11.27
CA VAL A 640 -3.00 16.90 -12.38
C VAL A 640 -1.81 17.84 -12.32
N THR A 641 -1.29 18.26 -13.46
CA THR A 641 -0.20 19.24 -13.56
C THR A 641 -0.72 20.67 -13.79
N TYR A 642 0.08 21.68 -13.41
CA TYR A 642 -0.23 23.07 -13.72
C TYR A 642 -0.30 23.33 -15.24
N GLY A 643 0.54 22.64 -16.04
CA GLY A 643 0.48 22.70 -17.50
C GLY A 643 -0.86 22.24 -18.07
N GLU A 644 -1.45 21.16 -17.55
CA GLU A 644 -2.78 20.68 -17.94
C GLU A 644 -3.89 21.66 -17.54
N ILE A 645 -3.81 22.24 -16.33
CA ILE A 645 -4.76 23.26 -15.87
C ILE A 645 -4.70 24.49 -16.78
N ALA A 646 -3.50 24.97 -17.10
CA ALA A 646 -3.29 26.10 -18.01
C ALA A 646 -3.79 25.82 -19.43
N ALA A 647 -3.64 24.58 -19.91
CA ALA A 647 -4.18 24.13 -21.19
C ALA A 647 -5.73 24.07 -21.18
N LEU A 648 -6.36 23.59 -20.09
CA LEU A 648 -7.82 23.63 -19.92
C LEU A 648 -8.36 25.07 -19.84
N ARG A 649 -7.64 25.96 -19.15
CA ARG A 649 -7.98 27.40 -19.10
C ARG A 649 -7.89 28.02 -20.49
N ARG A 650 -6.86 27.67 -21.28
CA ARG A 650 -6.72 28.11 -22.68
C ARG A 650 -7.87 27.61 -23.55
N LEU A 651 -8.22 26.34 -23.42
CA LEU A 651 -9.36 25.70 -24.10
C LEU A 651 -10.66 26.46 -23.78
N SER A 652 -10.87 26.81 -22.50
CA SER A 652 -12.03 27.62 -22.09
C SER A 652 -11.98 29.08 -22.56
N ALA A 653 -10.79 29.69 -22.71
CA ALA A 653 -10.64 31.11 -23.04
C ALA A 653 -10.69 31.43 -24.54
N VAL A 654 -10.04 30.60 -25.38
CA VAL A 654 -9.82 30.88 -26.81
C VAL A 654 -10.73 30.08 -27.72
N GLU A 655 -11.06 28.85 -27.37
CA GLU A 655 -11.92 27.98 -28.20
C GLU A 655 -13.39 28.05 -27.82
N ARG A 656 -13.79 29.08 -27.05
CA ARG A 656 -15.12 29.30 -26.43
C ARG A 656 -16.29 28.79 -27.30
N LYS A 657 -16.67 27.54 -27.07
CA LYS A 657 -17.94 26.94 -27.49
C LYS A 657 -18.98 26.95 -26.36
N GLY A 658 -18.83 27.87 -25.40
CA GLY A 658 -19.75 28.00 -24.25
C GLY A 658 -19.56 26.93 -23.17
N ARG A 659 -18.31 26.51 -22.88
CA ARG A 659 -17.98 25.64 -21.74
C ARG A 659 -17.00 26.30 -20.77
N ARG A 660 -17.24 26.09 -19.48
CA ARG A 660 -16.36 26.44 -18.36
C ARG A 660 -15.94 25.16 -17.67
N PHE A 661 -14.63 24.97 -17.47
CA PHE A 661 -14.11 23.79 -16.82
C PHE A 661 -13.93 24.02 -15.33
N LEU A 662 -14.28 23.02 -14.53
CA LEU A 662 -13.92 22.91 -13.12
C LEU A 662 -13.01 21.68 -12.97
N VAL A 663 -11.77 21.89 -12.57
CA VAL A 663 -10.80 20.80 -12.38
C VAL A 663 -11.01 20.19 -11.00
N VAL A 664 -11.12 18.87 -10.93
CA VAL A 664 -11.13 18.10 -9.69
C VAL A 664 -9.98 17.10 -9.74
N THR A 665 -9.18 16.95 -8.70
CA THR A 665 -8.02 16.05 -8.71
C THR A 665 -7.80 15.34 -7.39
N THR A 666 -7.11 14.21 -7.41
CA THR A 666 -6.58 13.58 -6.18
C THR A 666 -5.50 14.43 -5.53
N GLU A 667 -4.60 15.01 -6.33
CA GLU A 667 -3.48 15.84 -5.88
C GLU A 667 -2.92 16.72 -7.02
N MET A 668 -2.09 17.69 -6.65
CA MET A 668 -1.30 18.50 -7.58
C MET A 668 0.05 17.81 -7.83
N LEU A 669 0.23 17.30 -9.04
CA LEU A 669 1.32 16.40 -9.40
C LEU A 669 2.39 17.11 -10.23
N SER A 670 3.65 16.81 -9.92
CA SER A 670 4.82 17.09 -10.77
C SER A 670 5.61 15.80 -10.98
N HIS A 671 6.50 15.74 -11.98
CA HIS A 671 7.35 14.56 -12.15
C HIS A 671 8.24 14.32 -10.93
N GLU A 672 8.72 15.38 -10.27
CA GLU A 672 9.54 15.27 -9.06
C GLU A 672 8.75 14.63 -7.93
N LYS A 673 7.49 15.07 -7.70
CA LYS A 673 6.59 14.45 -6.71
C LYS A 673 6.31 13.00 -7.05
N LEU A 674 5.93 12.71 -8.30
CA LEU A 674 5.69 11.34 -8.78
C LEU A 674 6.91 10.43 -8.54
N PHE A 675 8.12 10.87 -8.90
CA PHE A 675 9.31 10.06 -8.68
C PHE A 675 9.67 9.96 -7.20
N ASN A 676 9.53 11.02 -6.42
CA ASN A 676 9.79 11.00 -4.98
C ASN A 676 8.85 10.03 -4.25
N GLU A 677 7.57 9.99 -4.62
CA GLU A 677 6.59 9.03 -4.08
C GLU A 677 6.98 7.58 -4.37
N ILE A 678 7.50 7.31 -5.57
CA ILE A 678 7.94 5.97 -5.98
C ILE A 678 9.31 5.61 -5.37
N ILE A 679 10.23 6.57 -5.26
CA ILE A 679 11.58 6.40 -4.69
C ILE A 679 11.50 6.17 -3.18
N ASN A 680 10.67 6.95 -2.48
CA ASN A 680 10.49 6.86 -1.03
C ASN A 680 9.65 5.66 -0.59
N GLU A 681 9.26 4.79 -1.52
CA GLU A 681 8.70 3.47 -1.23
C GLU A 681 9.77 2.52 -0.67
N GLN A 682 10.50 2.98 0.36
CA GLN A 682 11.52 2.26 1.11
C GLN A 682 11.01 1.91 2.51
N ALA A 683 9.97 1.07 2.59
CA ALA A 683 9.59 0.43 3.85
C ALA A 683 8.78 -0.86 3.72
N PHE A 684 8.64 -1.50 2.55
CA PHE A 684 8.07 -2.86 2.49
C PHE A 684 9.19 -3.92 2.49
N SER A 685 9.57 -4.30 3.71
CA SER A 685 10.27 -5.54 4.01
C SER A 685 9.55 -6.71 3.33
N LEU A 686 10.14 -7.30 2.29
CA LEU A 686 10.11 -8.73 1.87
C LEU A 686 8.87 -9.59 2.26
N THR A 687 7.68 -9.02 2.24
CA THR A 687 6.41 -9.72 2.43
C THR A 687 5.60 -9.52 1.16
N VAL A 688 6.19 -9.96 0.05
CA VAL A 688 5.58 -9.89 -1.28
C VAL A 688 4.52 -10.99 -1.36
N SER A 689 3.30 -10.65 -1.77
CA SER A 689 2.27 -11.64 -2.03
C SER A 689 2.70 -12.58 -3.18
N ARG A 690 2.23 -13.84 -3.21
CA ARG A 690 2.64 -14.84 -4.22
C ARG A 690 2.46 -14.39 -5.69
N ALA A 691 1.56 -13.44 -5.96
CA ALA A 691 1.32 -12.91 -7.30
C ALA A 691 2.43 -11.94 -7.76
N GLU A 692 2.97 -11.14 -6.86
CA GLU A 692 4.04 -10.16 -7.15
C GLU A 692 5.43 -10.82 -7.19
N PHE A 693 5.62 -11.95 -6.49
CA PHE A 693 6.88 -12.70 -6.51
C PHE A 693 7.20 -13.30 -7.90
N CYS A 694 6.16 -13.63 -8.70
CA CYS A 694 6.32 -14.16 -10.06
C CYS A 694 6.83 -13.07 -11.03
N VAL A 695 6.33 -11.84 -10.90
CA VAL A 695 6.76 -10.67 -11.68
C VAL A 695 8.14 -10.17 -11.22
N MET A 696 8.42 -10.21 -9.91
CA MET A 696 9.77 -9.96 -9.40
C MET A 696 10.79 -11.01 -9.86
N SER A 697 10.41 -12.27 -10.08
CA SER A 697 11.31 -13.34 -10.52
C SER A 697 11.93 -13.07 -11.90
N GLU A 698 11.11 -12.66 -12.87
CA GLU A 698 11.59 -12.31 -14.21
C GLU A 698 12.41 -11.01 -14.21
N PHE A 699 12.00 -10.03 -13.39
CA PHE A 699 12.71 -8.77 -13.24
C PHE A 699 14.07 -8.92 -12.51
N LEU A 700 14.14 -9.80 -11.51
CA LEU A 700 15.39 -10.13 -10.82
C LEU A 700 16.35 -10.88 -11.76
N LEU A 701 15.85 -11.81 -12.57
CA LEU A 701 16.61 -12.47 -13.65
C LEU A 701 17.12 -11.45 -14.69
N PHE A 702 16.31 -10.44 -15.00
CA PHE A 702 16.68 -9.32 -15.86
C PHE A 702 17.85 -8.51 -15.27
N VAL A 703 17.76 -8.06 -14.01
CA VAL A 703 18.83 -7.33 -13.30
C VAL A 703 20.11 -8.17 -13.16
N MET A 704 19.95 -9.48 -12.91
CA MET A 704 21.05 -10.45 -12.80
C MET A 704 21.82 -10.62 -14.10
N SER A 705 21.14 -10.55 -15.25
CA SER A 705 21.77 -10.59 -16.57
C SER A 705 22.61 -9.34 -16.88
N ILE A 706 22.39 -8.21 -16.18
CA ILE A 706 23.02 -6.92 -16.46
C ILE A 706 24.36 -6.77 -15.76
N LEU A 707 24.50 -7.30 -14.54
CA LEU A 707 25.63 -7.02 -13.66
C LEU A 707 26.95 -7.71 -14.03
N GLN A 708 27.02 -8.56 -15.08
CA GLN A 708 28.22 -9.20 -15.66
C GLN A 708 29.42 -9.47 -14.72
N ARG A 709 29.20 -9.81 -13.44
CA ARG A 709 30.26 -10.08 -12.46
C ARG A 709 30.46 -11.59 -12.33
N PRO A 710 31.58 -12.16 -12.81
CA PRO A 710 31.85 -13.59 -12.65
C PRO A 710 32.02 -14.00 -11.19
N PHE A 711 32.33 -13.05 -10.30
CA PHE A 711 32.42 -13.28 -8.86
C PHE A 711 31.05 -13.39 -8.15
N VAL A 712 29.99 -12.83 -8.76
CA VAL A 712 28.60 -12.98 -8.29
C VAL A 712 27.88 -14.09 -9.07
N ALA A 713 28.43 -14.62 -10.16
CA ALA A 713 27.92 -15.85 -10.76
C ALA A 713 28.07 -17.07 -9.81
N ALA A 714 28.95 -17.01 -8.82
CA ALA A 714 29.04 -18.00 -7.74
C ALA A 714 28.10 -17.65 -6.56
N ALA A 715 28.06 -16.39 -6.14
CA ALA A 715 27.16 -15.94 -5.06
C ALA A 715 25.68 -15.95 -5.46
N SER A 716 25.38 -15.76 -6.75
CA SER A 716 24.05 -15.83 -7.34
C SER A 716 23.71 -17.20 -7.92
N ARG A 717 24.67 -18.06 -8.27
CA ARG A 717 24.35 -19.50 -8.26
C ARG A 717 24.03 -19.98 -6.86
N ALA A 718 24.65 -19.42 -5.82
CA ALA A 718 24.28 -19.68 -4.43
C ALA A 718 23.03 -18.93 -3.93
N MET A 719 22.52 -17.91 -4.64
CA MET A 719 21.34 -17.11 -4.27
C MET A 719 20.11 -17.41 -5.16
N MET A 720 20.28 -17.66 -6.47
CA MET A 720 19.29 -18.35 -7.31
C MET A 720 19.08 -19.79 -6.83
N ALA A 721 20.11 -20.51 -6.37
CA ALA A 721 19.90 -21.80 -5.71
C ALA A 721 19.28 -21.68 -4.30
N ARG A 722 19.02 -20.46 -3.81
CA ARG A 722 18.21 -20.18 -2.61
C ARG A 722 16.83 -19.60 -2.92
N GLY A 723 16.56 -19.22 -4.18
CA GLY A 723 15.31 -18.63 -4.65
C GLY A 723 14.50 -19.55 -5.57
N PHE A 724 15.15 -20.55 -6.19
CA PHE A 724 14.48 -21.83 -6.31
C PHE A 724 14.30 -22.32 -4.88
N SER A 725 13.07 -22.22 -4.35
CA SER A 725 12.57 -23.38 -3.62
C SER A 725 13.03 -24.57 -4.46
N SER A 726 13.84 -25.47 -3.89
CA SER A 726 13.83 -26.81 -4.46
C SER A 726 12.36 -27.19 -4.36
N GLN A 727 11.66 -27.15 -5.50
CA GLN A 727 10.29 -27.60 -5.50
C GLN A 727 10.42 -29.05 -5.07
N VAL A 728 9.90 -29.34 -3.88
CA VAL A 728 9.94 -30.69 -3.40
C VAL A 728 8.92 -31.42 -4.23
N SER A 729 9.43 -32.30 -5.10
CA SER A 729 8.62 -33.08 -6.02
C SER A 729 7.49 -33.78 -5.28
N LYS A 730 7.81 -34.36 -4.11
CA LYS A 730 6.83 -35.07 -3.28
C LYS A 730 7.18 -35.05 -1.79
N VAL A 731 6.21 -34.65 -0.97
CA VAL A 731 6.23 -34.77 0.50
C VAL A 731 5.24 -35.86 0.90
N CYS A 732 5.68 -36.81 1.71
CA CYS A 732 4.84 -37.88 2.25
C CYS A 732 4.56 -37.64 3.74
N LEU A 733 3.29 -37.58 4.13
CA LEU A 733 2.86 -37.45 5.51
C LEU A 733 2.31 -38.79 6.00
N LEU A 734 3.03 -39.42 6.93
CA LEU A 734 2.63 -40.68 7.58
C LEU A 734 1.88 -40.37 8.88
N GLY A 735 0.68 -40.93 9.02
CA GLY A 735 -0.27 -40.61 10.09
C GLY A 735 -1.19 -39.44 9.75
N ALA A 736 -1.48 -39.24 8.46
CA ALA A 736 -2.21 -38.09 7.94
C ALA A 736 -3.65 -37.97 8.45
N SER A 737 -4.28 -39.07 8.88
CA SER A 737 -5.62 -39.04 9.46
C SER A 737 -5.62 -38.71 10.96
N GLY A 738 -4.46 -38.65 11.60
CA GLY A 738 -4.33 -38.36 13.03
C GLY A 738 -4.58 -36.89 13.39
N GLY A 739 -4.69 -36.61 14.70
CA GLY A 739 -4.98 -35.26 15.21
C GLY A 739 -3.92 -34.20 14.87
N ILE A 740 -2.65 -34.60 14.66
CA ILE A 740 -1.60 -33.73 14.11
C ILE A 740 -1.61 -33.79 12.58
N GLY A 741 -1.84 -34.98 12.01
CA GLY A 741 -1.79 -35.24 10.57
C GLY A 741 -2.75 -34.38 9.75
N GLN A 742 -4.02 -34.29 10.13
CA GLN A 742 -5.01 -33.51 9.38
C GLN A 742 -4.70 -32.01 9.31
N PRO A 743 -4.45 -31.29 10.43
CA PRO A 743 -4.07 -29.89 10.36
C PRO A 743 -2.72 -29.66 9.69
N LEU A 744 -1.77 -30.61 9.83
CA LEU A 744 -0.49 -30.52 9.12
C LEU A 744 -0.69 -30.70 7.61
N ALA A 745 -1.53 -31.63 7.17
CA ALA A 745 -1.86 -31.84 5.76
C ALA A 745 -2.47 -30.58 5.13
N LEU A 746 -3.35 -29.88 5.86
CA LEU A 746 -3.89 -28.57 5.46
C LEU A 746 -2.76 -27.53 5.27
N LEU A 747 -1.89 -27.38 6.26
CA LEU A 747 -0.79 -26.41 6.20
C LEU A 747 0.23 -26.74 5.10
N LEU A 748 0.53 -28.02 4.87
CA LEU A 748 1.39 -28.47 3.79
C LEU A 748 0.74 -28.25 2.42
N LYS A 749 -0.56 -28.48 2.27
CA LYS A 749 -1.30 -28.17 1.04
C LYS A 749 -1.22 -26.69 0.69
N MET A 750 -1.20 -25.78 1.66
CA MET A 750 -1.07 -24.35 1.42
C MET A 750 0.35 -23.93 1.00
N ASN A 751 1.36 -24.77 1.23
CA ASN A 751 2.77 -24.43 0.98
C ASN A 751 3.11 -24.43 -0.54
N PRO A 752 3.61 -23.31 -1.10
CA PRO A 752 4.00 -23.20 -2.52
C PRO A 752 5.07 -24.17 -2.99
N ALA A 753 5.94 -24.59 -2.09
CA ALA A 753 7.13 -25.35 -2.43
C ALA A 753 6.84 -26.85 -2.66
N ILE A 754 5.62 -27.31 -2.31
CA ILE A 754 5.22 -28.71 -2.42
C ILE A 754 4.42 -28.90 -3.71
N GLN A 755 4.88 -29.80 -4.58
CA GLN A 755 4.16 -30.15 -5.81
C GLN A 755 3.19 -31.32 -5.59
N GLU A 756 3.62 -32.35 -4.86
CA GLU A 756 2.80 -33.51 -4.53
C GLU A 756 2.82 -33.75 -3.03
N LEU A 757 1.63 -33.91 -2.44
CA LEU A 757 1.42 -34.27 -1.05
C LEU A 757 0.77 -35.66 -1.00
N ALA A 758 1.56 -36.67 -0.62
CA ALA A 758 1.07 -38.02 -0.37
C ALA A 758 0.67 -38.14 1.10
N LEU A 759 -0.61 -38.41 1.34
CA LEU A 759 -1.16 -38.64 2.67
C LEU A 759 -1.28 -40.15 2.88
N TYR A 760 -0.74 -40.67 3.98
CA TYR A 760 -0.82 -42.09 4.31
C TYR A 760 -1.31 -42.31 5.73
N ASP A 761 -2.19 -43.30 5.89
CA ASP A 761 -2.56 -43.85 7.20
C ASP A 761 -2.95 -45.34 7.11
N ILE A 762 -3.20 -45.99 8.25
CA ILE A 762 -3.73 -47.37 8.27
C ILE A 762 -5.22 -47.39 7.89
N LYS A 763 -5.71 -48.52 7.36
CA LYS A 763 -7.14 -48.67 6.99
C LYS A 763 -8.10 -48.49 8.17
N GLN A 764 -7.64 -48.82 9.37
CA GLN A 764 -8.42 -48.76 10.61
C GLN A 764 -8.37 -47.38 11.29
N ALA A 765 -7.77 -46.36 10.65
CA ALA A 765 -7.78 -45.00 11.18
C ALA A 765 -9.22 -44.50 11.33
N ALA A 766 -9.48 -43.70 12.37
CA ALA A 766 -10.82 -43.18 12.67
C ALA A 766 -11.40 -42.36 11.51
N THR A 767 -10.55 -41.64 10.79
CA THR A 767 -10.90 -40.94 9.56
C THR A 767 -10.20 -41.64 8.39
N PRO A 768 -10.91 -42.10 7.34
CA PRO A 768 -10.27 -42.66 6.16
C PRO A 768 -9.33 -41.66 5.49
N CYS A 769 -8.07 -42.03 5.27
CA CYS A 769 -7.04 -41.14 4.69
C CYS A 769 -7.44 -40.59 3.32
N LYS A 770 -8.10 -41.41 2.49
CA LYS A 770 -8.66 -40.98 1.18
C LYS A 770 -9.72 -39.88 1.31
N GLY A 771 -10.49 -39.87 2.41
CA GLY A 771 -11.44 -38.81 2.71
C GLY A 771 -10.75 -37.50 3.08
N VAL A 772 -9.70 -37.57 3.90
CA VAL A 772 -8.86 -36.41 4.25
C VAL A 772 -8.21 -35.81 2.98
N ALA A 773 -7.67 -36.66 2.11
CA ALA A 773 -7.09 -36.23 0.85
C ALA A 773 -8.12 -35.57 -0.09
N ALA A 774 -9.33 -36.13 -0.19
CA ALA A 774 -10.40 -35.55 -1.00
C ALA A 774 -10.80 -34.16 -0.48
N ASP A 775 -10.99 -34.01 0.82
CA ASP A 775 -11.35 -32.73 1.44
C ASP A 775 -10.28 -31.65 1.19
N ILE A 776 -9.02 -31.98 1.46
CA ILE A 776 -7.88 -31.07 1.28
C ILE A 776 -7.62 -30.79 -0.21
N SER A 777 -8.03 -31.67 -1.12
CA SER A 777 -7.86 -31.46 -2.58
C SER A 777 -8.68 -30.30 -3.13
N HIS A 778 -9.74 -29.86 -2.44
CA HIS A 778 -10.59 -28.74 -2.83
C HIS A 778 -9.94 -27.36 -2.59
N ILE A 779 -8.81 -27.32 -1.88
CA ILE A 779 -8.10 -26.08 -1.55
C ILE A 779 -7.40 -25.56 -2.80
N ASP A 780 -7.56 -24.26 -3.06
CA ASP A 780 -7.11 -23.50 -4.23
C ASP A 780 -5.59 -23.24 -4.26
N SER A 781 -4.81 -24.30 -4.08
CA SER A 781 -3.35 -24.30 -4.17
C SER A 781 -2.83 -25.34 -5.16
N ASN A 782 -1.61 -25.14 -5.67
CA ASN A 782 -1.05 -25.97 -6.76
C ASN A 782 -0.67 -27.41 -6.36
N ALA A 783 -0.49 -27.73 -5.07
CA ALA A 783 -0.03 -29.04 -4.65
C ALA A 783 -1.07 -30.13 -4.95
N LYS A 784 -0.72 -31.17 -5.70
CA LYS A 784 -1.57 -32.33 -5.93
C LYS A 784 -1.59 -33.20 -4.67
N VAL A 785 -2.79 -33.57 -4.19
CA VAL A 785 -2.94 -34.40 -3.00
C VAL A 785 -3.42 -35.79 -3.40
N THR A 786 -2.78 -36.82 -2.87
CA THR A 786 -3.21 -38.22 -3.05
C THR A 786 -3.27 -38.91 -1.69
N GLY A 787 -4.38 -39.59 -1.39
CA GLY A 787 -4.57 -40.35 -0.17
C GLY A 787 -4.31 -41.84 -0.37
N TYR A 788 -3.54 -42.43 0.54
CA TYR A 788 -3.15 -43.84 0.57
C TYR A 788 -3.54 -44.45 1.92
N ALA A 789 -3.98 -45.71 1.92
CA ALA A 789 -4.36 -46.41 3.13
C ALA A 789 -4.02 -47.91 3.09
N GLY A 790 -3.38 -48.40 4.15
CA GLY A 790 -3.05 -49.82 4.33
C GLY A 790 -1.64 -50.20 3.86
N GLU A 791 -1.15 -51.32 4.38
CA GLU A 791 0.23 -51.77 4.14
C GLU A 791 0.56 -51.96 2.66
N GLU A 792 -0.43 -52.30 1.82
CA GLU A 792 -0.23 -52.49 0.40
C GLU A 792 -0.03 -51.17 -0.38
N GLU A 793 -0.50 -50.04 0.14
CA GLU A 793 -0.40 -48.72 -0.53
C GLU A 793 0.78 -47.88 0.00
N ILE A 794 1.45 -48.28 1.10
CA ILE A 794 2.54 -47.50 1.70
C ILE A 794 3.73 -47.31 0.76
N GLY A 795 4.04 -48.33 -0.06
CA GLY A 795 5.12 -48.26 -1.03
C GLY A 795 4.88 -47.21 -2.10
N GLU A 796 3.64 -47.04 -2.56
CA GLU A 796 3.26 -45.99 -3.51
C GLU A 796 3.25 -44.59 -2.87
N ALA A 797 2.81 -44.50 -1.61
CA ALA A 797 2.85 -43.26 -0.85
C ALA A 797 4.28 -42.74 -0.67
N LEU A 798 5.24 -43.64 -0.42
CA LEU A 798 6.65 -43.32 -0.16
C LEU A 798 7.49 -43.13 -1.43
N ARG A 799 7.12 -43.77 -2.54
CA ARG A 799 7.89 -43.72 -3.79
C ARG A 799 8.12 -42.27 -4.24
N ASP A 800 9.38 -41.96 -4.55
CA ASP A 800 9.87 -40.64 -4.98
C ASP A 800 9.69 -39.50 -3.95
N ALA A 801 9.28 -39.83 -2.72
CA ALA A 801 9.22 -38.85 -1.63
C ALA A 801 10.63 -38.34 -1.32
N LYS A 802 10.76 -37.02 -1.29
CA LYS A 802 11.97 -36.31 -0.87
C LYS A 802 11.99 -36.06 0.62
N LEU A 803 10.80 -35.85 1.18
CA LEU A 803 10.59 -35.62 2.59
C LEU A 803 9.49 -36.56 3.10
N VAL A 804 9.75 -37.22 4.23
CA VAL A 804 8.77 -38.07 4.91
C VAL A 804 8.57 -37.54 6.33
N ILE A 805 7.35 -37.15 6.65
CA ILE A 805 6.99 -36.63 7.97
C ILE A 805 6.22 -37.70 8.73
N MET A 806 6.74 -38.10 9.89
CA MET A 806 6.15 -39.15 10.73
C MET A 806 5.41 -38.52 11.90
N THR A 807 4.08 -38.44 11.77
CA THR A 807 3.16 -38.03 12.86
C THR A 807 2.39 -39.21 13.44
N ALA A 808 2.52 -40.40 12.83
CA ALA A 808 1.85 -41.62 13.24
C ALA A 808 2.25 -42.04 14.65
N GLY A 809 1.25 -42.23 15.50
CA GLY A 809 1.40 -42.62 16.89
C GLY A 809 0.06 -42.54 17.60
N VAL A 810 -0.01 -43.10 18.79
CA VAL A 810 -1.18 -42.97 19.64
C VAL A 810 -0.97 -41.85 20.66
N PRO A 811 -1.97 -40.99 20.91
CA PRO A 811 -1.91 -40.08 22.03
C PRO A 811 -2.01 -40.87 23.34
N ARG A 812 -1.47 -40.32 24.42
CA ARG A 812 -1.63 -40.90 25.76
C ARG A 812 -3.12 -40.98 26.12
N LYS A 813 -3.62 -42.17 26.43
CA LYS A 813 -5.00 -42.40 26.89
C LYS A 813 -5.06 -42.50 28.43
N PRO A 814 -6.21 -42.17 29.06
CA PRO A 814 -6.42 -42.46 30.48
C PRO A 814 -6.14 -43.95 30.79
N GLY A 815 -5.36 -44.23 31.83
CA GLY A 815 -4.96 -45.59 32.22
C GLY A 815 -3.70 -46.16 31.53
N MET A 816 -3.13 -45.45 30.55
CA MET A 816 -1.91 -45.87 29.85
C MET A 816 -0.64 -45.39 30.57
N THR A 817 0.31 -46.29 30.84
CA THR A 817 1.60 -45.91 31.44
C THR A 817 2.51 -45.19 30.43
N ARG A 818 3.55 -44.50 30.91
CA ARG A 818 4.55 -43.88 30.02
C ARG A 818 5.30 -44.93 29.19
N ASP A 819 5.50 -46.12 29.76
CA ASP A 819 6.22 -47.21 29.10
C ASP A 819 5.35 -47.88 28.03
N ASP A 820 4.05 -48.09 28.27
CA ASP A 820 3.13 -48.61 27.26
C ASP A 820 3.05 -47.68 26.03
N LEU A 821 3.00 -46.37 26.28
CA LEU A 821 2.96 -45.35 25.22
C LEU A 821 4.25 -45.35 24.40
N PHE A 822 5.39 -45.43 25.08
CA PHE A 822 6.69 -45.56 24.44
C PHE A 822 6.75 -46.80 23.56
N ASP A 823 6.41 -47.98 24.08
CA ASP A 823 6.51 -49.24 23.34
C ASP A 823 5.63 -49.26 22.09
N ILE A 824 4.42 -48.67 22.14
CA ILE A 824 3.54 -48.58 20.97
C ILE A 824 4.12 -47.66 19.91
N ASN A 825 4.50 -46.43 20.29
CA ASN A 825 5.03 -45.47 19.32
C ASN A 825 6.41 -45.90 18.78
N ALA A 826 7.22 -46.58 19.59
CA ALA A 826 8.48 -47.18 19.19
C ALA A 826 8.29 -48.22 18.08
N LYS A 827 7.31 -49.13 18.23
CA LYS A 827 6.96 -50.12 17.19
C LYS A 827 6.47 -49.45 15.90
N ILE A 828 5.64 -48.43 16.02
CA ILE A 828 5.11 -47.68 14.85
C ILE A 828 6.26 -47.00 14.10
N VAL A 829 7.10 -46.23 14.78
CA VAL A 829 8.22 -45.51 14.15
C VAL A 829 9.23 -46.49 13.55
N MET A 830 9.55 -47.59 14.24
CA MET A 830 10.40 -48.65 13.69
C MET A 830 9.79 -49.26 12.41
N GLY A 831 8.50 -49.59 12.41
CA GLY A 831 7.81 -50.13 11.24
C GLY A 831 7.83 -49.17 10.04
N LEU A 832 7.46 -47.91 10.26
CA LEU A 832 7.49 -46.89 9.21
C LEU A 832 8.91 -46.60 8.72
N SER A 833 9.91 -46.65 9.62
CA SER A 833 11.32 -46.50 9.24
C SER A 833 11.80 -47.66 8.37
N LYS A 834 11.34 -48.90 8.60
CA LYS A 834 11.59 -50.04 7.70
C LYS A 834 10.98 -49.81 6.32
N SER A 835 9.74 -49.36 6.24
CA SER A 835 9.10 -49.03 4.96
C SER A 835 9.80 -47.89 4.24
N CYS A 836 10.27 -46.87 4.96
CA CYS A 836 11.06 -45.78 4.38
C CYS A 836 12.42 -46.29 3.87
N ALA A 837 13.08 -47.20 4.59
CA ALA A 837 14.33 -47.82 4.15
C ALA A 837 14.15 -48.59 2.84
N GLU A 838 13.00 -49.26 2.67
CA GLU A 838 12.70 -50.06 1.49
C GLU A 838 12.28 -49.19 0.28
N TYR A 839 11.34 -48.27 0.47
CA TYR A 839 10.69 -47.55 -0.63
C TYR A 839 11.23 -46.13 -0.88
N ALA A 840 11.84 -45.50 0.13
CA ALA A 840 12.33 -44.12 0.05
C ALA A 840 13.67 -43.90 0.80
N PRO A 841 14.73 -44.71 0.54
CA PRO A 841 15.98 -44.69 1.32
C PRO A 841 16.77 -43.38 1.24
N LYS A 842 16.43 -42.51 0.28
CA LYS A 842 17.07 -41.20 0.07
C LYS A 842 16.24 -40.03 0.61
N ALA A 843 15.04 -40.27 1.14
CA ALA A 843 14.22 -39.23 1.70
C ALA A 843 14.79 -38.72 3.02
N THR A 844 14.59 -37.44 3.32
CA THR A 844 14.78 -36.94 4.69
C THR A 844 13.59 -37.32 5.55
N LEU A 845 13.83 -38.01 6.66
CA LEU A 845 12.83 -38.42 7.62
C LEU A 845 12.73 -37.38 8.75
N CYS A 846 11.55 -36.79 8.91
CA CYS A 846 11.20 -35.87 9.98
C CYS A 846 10.31 -36.58 11.00
N VAL A 847 10.89 -36.95 12.14
CA VAL A 847 10.17 -37.65 13.22
C VAL A 847 9.51 -36.62 14.13
N VAL A 848 8.17 -36.65 14.18
CA VAL A 848 7.34 -35.88 15.11
C VAL A 848 6.77 -36.80 16.20
N SER A 849 6.66 -38.10 15.93
CA SER A 849 6.11 -39.10 16.84
C SER A 849 6.87 -39.16 18.17
N ASN A 850 6.15 -38.90 19.25
CA ASN A 850 6.73 -38.83 20.59
C ASN A 850 6.94 -40.21 21.23
N PRO A 851 7.95 -40.35 22.11
CA PRO A 851 8.93 -39.33 22.50
C PRO A 851 10.08 -39.18 21.48
N VAL A 852 10.27 -37.97 20.93
CA VAL A 852 11.28 -37.70 19.88
C VAL A 852 12.71 -38.07 20.31
N ASN A 853 13.07 -37.83 21.57
CA ASN A 853 14.38 -38.15 22.13
C ASN A 853 14.77 -39.64 21.96
N SER A 854 13.77 -40.55 21.95
CA SER A 854 14.01 -42.00 21.82
C SER A 854 13.59 -42.56 20.47
N THR A 855 12.55 -42.01 19.83
CA THR A 855 12.06 -42.49 18.52
C THR A 855 13.02 -42.17 17.38
N VAL A 856 13.77 -41.07 17.46
CA VAL A 856 14.83 -40.75 16.49
C VAL A 856 15.99 -41.76 16.56
N PRO A 857 16.56 -42.09 17.74
CA PRO A 857 17.51 -43.20 17.86
C PRO A 857 16.96 -44.53 17.33
N ILE A 858 15.69 -44.86 17.57
CA ILE A 858 15.06 -46.07 17.03
C ILE A 858 15.06 -46.07 15.50
N ALA A 859 14.66 -44.97 14.87
CA ALA A 859 14.70 -44.81 13.42
C ALA A 859 16.14 -44.93 12.90
N ALA A 860 17.12 -44.33 13.58
CA ALA A 860 18.52 -44.41 13.21
C ALA A 860 19.05 -45.85 13.21
N GLU A 861 18.83 -46.60 14.30
CA GLU A 861 19.24 -48.01 14.39
C GLU A 861 18.50 -48.89 13.37
N THR A 862 17.23 -48.61 13.10
CA THR A 862 16.45 -49.31 12.07
C THR A 862 17.05 -49.12 10.68
N LEU A 863 17.37 -47.88 10.31
CA LEU A 863 18.00 -47.55 9.03
C LEU A 863 19.43 -48.11 8.93
N LYS A 864 20.17 -48.19 10.05
CA LYS A 864 21.51 -48.80 10.11
C LYS A 864 21.43 -50.29 9.82
N LYS A 865 20.49 -51.00 10.46
CA LYS A 865 20.22 -52.42 10.20
C LYS A 865 19.85 -52.68 8.74
N ALA A 866 19.14 -51.75 8.09
CA ALA A 866 18.80 -51.82 6.68
C ALA A 866 19.95 -51.38 5.72
N GLY A 867 21.07 -50.88 6.24
CA GLY A 867 22.23 -50.47 5.43
C GLY A 867 22.08 -49.15 4.68
N VAL A 868 21.05 -48.34 4.99
CA VAL A 868 20.73 -47.09 4.27
C VAL A 868 20.82 -45.83 5.14
N PHE A 869 21.33 -45.95 6.36
CA PHE A 869 21.41 -44.83 7.29
C PHE A 869 22.33 -43.69 6.81
N ASP A 870 21.78 -42.49 6.70
CA ASP A 870 22.51 -41.23 6.58
C ASP A 870 22.08 -40.29 7.71
N TRP A 871 23.01 -39.91 8.57
CA TRP A 871 22.73 -39.00 9.70
C TRP A 871 22.22 -37.64 9.22
N ARG A 872 22.54 -37.24 7.98
CA ARG A 872 22.06 -35.98 7.38
C ARG A 872 20.58 -36.03 7.00
N ARG A 873 19.97 -37.20 6.93
CA ARG A 873 18.60 -37.41 6.44
C ARG A 873 17.64 -37.92 7.50
N LEU A 874 18.03 -37.87 8.77
CA LEU A 874 17.15 -38.21 9.88
C LEU A 874 17.17 -37.09 10.91
N VAL A 875 16.01 -36.48 11.13
CA VAL A 875 15.85 -35.36 12.06
C VAL A 875 14.61 -35.54 12.94
N GLY A 876 14.72 -35.22 14.21
CA GLY A 876 13.58 -34.99 15.10
C GLY A 876 13.13 -33.54 15.04
N VAL A 877 11.83 -33.32 14.91
CA VAL A 877 11.27 -31.96 14.80
C VAL A 877 11.10 -31.36 16.18
N THR A 878 11.90 -30.36 16.53
CA THR A 878 11.85 -29.66 17.85
C THR A 878 11.34 -28.23 17.75
N THR A 879 10.91 -27.79 16.57
CA THR A 879 10.46 -26.41 16.30
C THR A 879 9.28 -25.96 17.18
N LEU A 880 8.51 -26.90 17.72
CA LEU A 880 7.43 -26.60 18.66
C LEU A 880 7.95 -25.85 19.91
N ASP A 881 9.16 -26.19 20.36
CA ASP A 881 9.74 -25.59 21.55
C ASP A 881 10.15 -24.14 21.27
N SER A 882 10.70 -23.85 20.09
CA SER A 882 10.98 -22.47 19.65
C SER A 882 9.69 -21.65 19.47
N VAL A 883 8.63 -22.22 18.89
CA VAL A 883 7.32 -21.53 18.75
C VAL A 883 6.76 -21.14 20.12
N ARG A 884 6.85 -22.05 21.10
CA ARG A 884 6.43 -21.79 22.50
C ARG A 884 7.32 -20.76 23.18
N ALA A 885 8.64 -20.91 23.07
CA ALA A 885 9.60 -19.99 23.67
C ALA A 885 9.42 -18.56 23.15
N ASN A 886 9.29 -18.38 21.82
CA ASN A 886 9.03 -17.07 21.22
C ASN A 886 7.72 -16.46 21.73
N THR A 887 6.65 -17.25 21.81
CA THR A 887 5.34 -16.78 22.30
C THR A 887 5.39 -16.36 23.77
N PHE A 888 5.98 -17.19 24.64
CA PHE A 888 6.01 -16.90 26.07
C PHE A 888 6.99 -15.78 26.41
N PHE A 889 8.14 -15.72 25.72
CA PHE A 889 9.10 -14.64 25.88
C PHE A 889 8.55 -13.31 25.37
N SER A 890 7.97 -13.25 24.16
CA SER A 890 7.36 -12.03 23.60
C SER A 890 6.28 -11.45 24.51
N ASN A 891 5.40 -12.29 25.05
CA ASN A 891 4.39 -11.88 26.04
C ASN A 891 5.02 -11.33 27.30
N LYS A 892 6.15 -11.90 27.77
CA LYS A 892 6.83 -11.42 28.99
C LYS A 892 7.48 -10.05 28.79
N ILE A 893 8.01 -9.77 27.60
CA ILE A 893 8.68 -8.49 27.28
C ILE A 893 7.76 -7.47 26.59
N ASN A 894 6.49 -7.81 26.34
CA ASN A 894 5.52 -7.01 25.61
C ASN A 894 6.03 -6.54 24.23
N PHE A 895 6.50 -7.49 23.41
CA PHE A 895 7.06 -7.23 22.09
C PHE A 895 6.36 -8.07 21.01
N ALA A 896 6.41 -7.62 19.75
CA ALA A 896 5.77 -8.31 18.64
C ALA A 896 6.41 -9.70 18.40
N VAL A 897 5.61 -10.77 18.51
CA VAL A 897 6.08 -12.17 18.49
C VAL A 897 6.74 -12.57 17.16
N ASP A 898 6.33 -11.97 16.05
CA ASP A 898 6.90 -12.17 14.71
C ASP A 898 8.33 -11.64 14.58
N LYS A 899 8.76 -10.79 15.53
CA LYS A 899 10.11 -10.23 15.62
C LYS A 899 10.95 -10.85 16.73
N VAL A 900 10.47 -11.94 17.35
CA VAL A 900 11.16 -12.63 18.45
C VAL A 900 11.82 -13.93 17.98
N GLU A 901 13.07 -14.16 18.39
CA GLU A 901 13.77 -15.45 18.25
C GLU A 901 14.43 -15.83 19.57
N VAL A 902 13.97 -16.92 20.20
CA VAL A 902 14.59 -17.55 21.36
C VAL A 902 15.21 -18.89 20.92
N PRO A 903 16.54 -19.02 20.95
CA PRO A 903 17.20 -20.31 20.71
C PRO A 903 16.72 -21.38 21.70
N VAL A 904 16.41 -22.58 21.21
CA VAL A 904 16.08 -23.73 22.06
C VAL A 904 16.92 -24.93 21.64
N ILE A 905 17.69 -25.46 22.58
CA ILE A 905 18.64 -26.56 22.38
C ILE A 905 18.35 -27.74 23.33
N GLY A 906 19.08 -28.85 23.20
CA GLY A 906 18.94 -30.01 24.08
C GLY A 906 18.14 -31.16 23.48
N GLY A 907 16.90 -31.37 23.95
CA GLY A 907 15.97 -32.39 23.48
C GLY A 907 14.56 -31.84 23.27
N HIS A 908 13.55 -32.71 23.20
CA HIS A 908 12.14 -32.37 22.98
C HIS A 908 11.19 -32.98 24.04
N ALA A 909 11.71 -33.29 25.23
CA ALA A 909 10.91 -33.89 26.29
C ALA A 909 11.24 -33.32 27.67
N GLY A 910 10.27 -32.61 28.26
CA GLY A 910 10.36 -32.10 29.64
C GLY A 910 11.65 -31.32 29.88
N GLU A 911 12.41 -31.74 30.90
CA GLU A 911 13.64 -31.07 31.35
C GLU A 911 14.77 -31.02 30.31
N THR A 912 14.67 -31.81 29.23
CA THR A 912 15.64 -31.76 28.12
C THR A 912 15.43 -30.55 27.19
N ILE A 913 14.28 -29.87 27.26
CA ILE A 913 14.01 -28.65 26.47
C ILE A 913 14.71 -27.48 27.14
N MET A 914 15.67 -26.85 26.45
CA MET A 914 16.50 -25.79 27.04
C MET A 914 16.47 -24.50 26.19
N PRO A 915 15.63 -23.52 26.54
CA PRO A 915 15.68 -22.17 25.99
C PRO A 915 16.96 -21.43 26.44
N VAL A 916 17.61 -20.72 25.53
CA VAL A 916 18.83 -19.95 25.79
C VAL A 916 18.49 -18.45 25.73
N PHE A 917 18.01 -17.92 26.85
CA PHE A 917 17.55 -16.52 26.94
C PHE A 917 18.68 -15.50 26.77
N SER A 918 19.93 -15.86 27.09
CA SER A 918 21.10 -15.01 26.88
C SER A 918 21.32 -14.61 25.41
N HIS A 919 20.77 -15.39 24.48
CA HIS A 919 20.84 -15.18 23.04
C HIS A 919 19.47 -14.89 22.40
N ALA A 920 18.46 -14.52 23.20
CA ALA A 920 17.16 -14.12 22.67
C ALA A 920 17.22 -12.79 21.92
N PHE A 921 16.41 -12.66 20.87
CA PHE A 921 16.19 -11.42 20.14
C PHE A 921 14.72 -10.97 20.29
N PRO A 922 14.45 -9.66 20.54
CA PRO A 922 15.43 -8.64 20.86
C PRO A 922 16.12 -8.93 22.21
N PRO A 923 17.38 -8.48 22.41
CA PRO A 923 18.07 -8.70 23.67
C PRO A 923 17.32 -8.04 24.82
N HIS A 924 17.03 -8.81 25.87
CA HIS A 924 16.32 -8.29 27.05
C HIS A 924 16.91 -8.88 28.33
N LYS A 925 17.14 -8.04 29.34
CA LYS A 925 17.64 -8.49 30.65
C LYS A 925 16.47 -8.95 31.51
N LEU A 926 16.32 -10.25 31.68
CA LEU A 926 15.36 -10.85 32.60
C LEU A 926 16.00 -11.09 33.97
N ASP A 927 15.23 -10.93 35.04
CA ASP A 927 15.66 -11.33 36.38
C ASP A 927 15.67 -12.86 36.52
N ALA A 928 16.44 -13.38 37.48
CA ALA A 928 16.64 -14.82 37.66
C ALA A 928 15.34 -15.58 37.96
N ALA A 929 14.38 -14.97 38.67
CA ALA A 929 13.11 -15.62 38.97
C ALA A 929 12.24 -15.73 37.71
N THR A 930 12.21 -14.67 36.89
CA THR A 930 11.55 -14.70 35.58
C THR A 930 12.16 -15.72 34.64
N VAL A 931 13.50 -15.81 34.56
CA VAL A 931 14.20 -16.81 33.72
C VAL A 931 13.76 -18.22 34.12
N LYS A 932 13.81 -18.53 35.41
CA LYS A 932 13.39 -19.84 35.93
C LYS A 932 11.92 -20.16 35.63
N GLN A 933 11.04 -19.19 35.83
CA GLN A 933 9.60 -19.35 35.56
C GLN A 933 9.33 -19.62 34.07
N LEU A 934 9.98 -18.89 33.16
CA LEU A 934 9.83 -19.10 31.72
C LEU A 934 10.41 -20.45 31.28
N ASP A 935 11.58 -20.83 31.80
CA ASP A 935 12.20 -22.13 31.51
C ASP A 935 11.28 -23.29 31.92
N GLU A 936 10.81 -23.29 33.17
CA GLU A 936 9.90 -24.32 33.69
C GLU A 936 8.57 -24.37 32.90
N ARG A 937 8.02 -23.22 32.51
CA ARG A 937 6.78 -23.17 31.72
C ARG A 937 6.99 -23.74 30.31
N ILE A 938 8.10 -23.42 29.65
CA ILE A 938 8.38 -23.92 28.29
C ILE A 938 8.51 -25.45 28.30
N GLN A 939 9.21 -26.01 29.28
CA GLN A 939 9.35 -27.47 29.45
C GLN A 939 8.01 -28.17 29.69
N ASN A 940 7.10 -27.52 30.43
CA ASN A 940 5.81 -28.09 30.84
C ASN A 940 4.62 -27.66 29.97
N ALA A 941 4.84 -26.89 28.90
CA ALA A 941 3.78 -26.36 28.04
C ALA A 941 2.91 -27.45 27.39
N GLY A 942 3.48 -28.65 27.17
CA GLY A 942 2.71 -29.80 26.70
C GLY A 942 1.70 -30.31 27.73
N THR A 943 2.11 -30.32 29.00
CA THR A 943 1.28 -30.72 30.14
C THR A 943 0.14 -29.72 30.35
N GLU A 944 0.42 -28.41 30.27
CA GLU A 944 -0.58 -27.33 30.34
C GLU A 944 -1.74 -27.58 29.36
N VAL A 945 -1.44 -27.97 28.11
CA VAL A 945 -2.46 -28.26 27.10
C VAL A 945 -3.24 -29.56 27.39
N VAL A 946 -2.58 -30.61 27.88
CA VAL A 946 -3.25 -31.87 28.23
C VAL A 946 -4.23 -31.65 29.38
N GLU A 947 -3.82 -30.88 30.39
CA GLU A 947 -4.65 -30.50 31.53
C GLU A 947 -5.82 -29.61 31.10
N ALA A 948 -5.56 -28.60 30.25
CA ALA A 948 -6.61 -27.73 29.70
C ALA A 948 -7.62 -28.52 28.83
N LYS A 949 -7.17 -29.58 28.15
CA LYS A 949 -8.03 -30.52 27.42
C LYS A 949 -8.67 -31.58 28.31
N GLN A 950 -8.52 -31.51 29.63
CA GLN A 950 -9.05 -32.48 30.60
C GLN A 950 -8.62 -33.92 30.28
N GLY A 951 -7.41 -34.11 29.75
CA GLY A 951 -6.90 -35.40 29.31
C GLY A 951 -7.51 -35.96 28.02
N ALA A 952 -8.41 -35.23 27.35
CA ALA A 952 -9.07 -35.67 26.11
C ALA A 952 -8.15 -35.69 24.87
N GLY A 953 -6.93 -35.14 24.98
CA GLY A 953 -5.93 -35.19 23.92
C GLY A 953 -4.69 -34.35 24.20
N SER A 954 -3.67 -34.51 23.36
CA SER A 954 -2.41 -33.75 23.44
C SER A 954 -2.47 -32.43 22.63
N ALA A 955 -1.38 -31.65 22.68
CA ALA A 955 -1.20 -30.45 21.88
C ALA A 955 -1.00 -30.80 20.39
N THR A 956 -2.11 -30.94 19.66
CA THR A 956 -2.09 -31.35 18.24
C THR A 956 -1.91 -30.18 17.27
N LEU A 957 -2.64 -29.08 17.48
CA LEU A 957 -2.66 -27.93 16.55
C LEU A 957 -1.32 -27.17 16.52
N SER A 958 -0.75 -26.85 17.69
CA SER A 958 0.54 -26.16 17.78
C SER A 958 1.69 -27.01 17.24
N MET A 959 1.62 -28.33 17.40
CA MET A 959 2.62 -29.25 16.84
C MET A 959 2.50 -29.33 15.31
N ALA A 960 1.28 -29.38 14.77
CA ALA A 960 1.06 -29.34 13.33
C ALA A 960 1.60 -28.04 12.71
N TYR A 961 1.32 -26.89 13.33
CA TYR A 961 1.90 -25.61 12.93
C TYR A 961 3.44 -25.62 12.98
N ALA A 962 4.02 -26.08 14.08
CA ALA A 962 5.48 -26.15 14.22
C ALA A 962 6.15 -27.09 13.22
N ALA A 963 5.53 -28.22 12.91
CA ALA A 963 6.01 -29.13 11.88
C ALA A 963 5.91 -28.50 10.48
N ALA A 964 4.84 -27.75 10.17
CA ALA A 964 4.72 -27.03 8.91
C ALA A 964 5.80 -25.94 8.75
N VAL A 965 6.05 -25.15 9.80
CA VAL A 965 7.13 -24.15 9.84
C VAL A 965 8.50 -24.81 9.66
N PHE A 966 8.73 -25.96 10.30
CA PHE A 966 9.97 -26.71 10.12
C PHE A 966 10.15 -27.18 8.67
N VAL A 967 9.10 -27.78 8.09
CA VAL A 967 9.10 -28.24 6.69
C VAL A 967 9.37 -27.07 5.74
N GLU A 968 8.71 -25.94 5.94
CA GLU A 968 8.94 -24.75 5.14
C GLU A 968 10.41 -24.30 5.18
N LYS A 969 11.01 -24.23 6.38
CA LYS A 969 12.42 -23.86 6.55
C LYS A 969 13.36 -24.82 5.84
N ILE A 970 13.19 -26.14 6.00
CA ILE A 970 14.12 -27.11 5.41
C ILE A 970 13.98 -27.19 3.89
N VAL A 971 12.77 -27.03 3.35
CA VAL A 971 12.52 -26.99 1.90
C VAL A 971 13.13 -25.74 1.26
N GLN A 972 13.18 -24.63 2.00
CA GLN A 972 13.84 -23.40 1.58
C GLN A 972 15.36 -23.41 1.86
N GLY A 973 15.93 -24.51 2.37
CA GLY A 973 17.36 -24.59 2.73
C GLY A 973 17.77 -23.61 3.84
N GLN A 974 16.82 -23.20 4.69
CA GLN A 974 17.04 -22.31 5.83
C GLN A 974 17.56 -23.08 7.06
N SER A 975 17.97 -22.34 8.09
CA SER A 975 18.35 -22.93 9.36
C SER A 975 17.14 -23.17 10.27
N ALA A 976 17.10 -24.33 10.91
CA ALA A 976 16.09 -24.68 11.91
C ALA A 976 16.71 -25.50 13.05
N TYR A 977 16.14 -25.40 14.25
CA TYR A 977 16.51 -26.27 15.36
C TYR A 977 15.90 -27.66 15.14
N ALA A 978 16.74 -28.68 15.23
CA ALA A 978 16.34 -30.07 15.01
C ALA A 978 17.18 -31.00 15.89
N PHE A 979 16.57 -32.11 16.31
CA PHE A 979 17.24 -33.19 17.03
C PHE A 979 17.96 -34.10 16.05
N VAL A 980 19.29 -34.15 16.10
CA VAL A 980 20.11 -34.82 15.08
C VAL A 980 21.14 -35.74 15.72
N LYS A 981 21.53 -36.79 14.99
CA LYS A 981 22.59 -37.71 15.39
C LYS A 981 23.97 -37.14 15.05
N LYS A 982 24.42 -36.14 15.80
CA LYS A 982 25.77 -35.58 15.64
C LYS A 982 26.32 -35.14 17.00
N PRO A 983 27.61 -35.39 17.31
CA PRO A 983 28.22 -34.96 18.56
C PRO A 983 28.16 -33.44 18.72
N VAL A 984 27.33 -32.99 19.66
CA VAL A 984 27.21 -31.60 20.13
C VAL A 984 27.02 -31.67 21.65
N GLY A 985 27.82 -30.92 22.42
CA GLY A 985 27.76 -31.00 23.89
C GLY A 985 28.11 -32.38 24.47
N GLY A 986 28.98 -33.14 23.80
CA GLY A 986 29.41 -34.47 24.30
C GLY A 986 28.42 -35.62 24.10
N LEU A 987 27.19 -35.37 23.63
CA LEU A 987 26.17 -36.40 23.36
C LEU A 987 26.07 -36.77 21.87
N GLU A 988 25.73 -38.03 21.58
CA GLU A 988 25.60 -38.54 20.21
C GLU A 988 24.37 -37.98 19.46
N TYR A 989 23.31 -37.65 20.21
CA TYR A 989 22.12 -36.98 19.68
C TYR A 989 21.84 -35.71 20.48
N PHE A 990 21.53 -34.62 19.77
CA PHE A 990 21.29 -33.33 20.40
C PHE A 990 20.45 -32.42 19.49
N ALA A 991 19.60 -31.57 20.09
CA ALA A 991 18.86 -30.54 19.39
C ALA A 991 19.72 -29.29 19.25
N ALA A 992 20.07 -28.96 18.02
CA ALA A 992 20.95 -27.82 17.70
C ALA A 992 20.47 -27.10 16.45
N LYS A 993 20.97 -25.88 16.23
CA LYS A 993 20.69 -25.12 15.02
C LYS A 993 21.35 -25.82 13.83
N CYS A 994 20.52 -26.34 12.94
CA CYS A 994 20.93 -27.07 11.76
C CYS A 994 20.69 -26.21 10.53
N LYS A 995 21.66 -26.14 9.63
CA LYS A 995 21.52 -25.57 8.30
C LYS A 995 21.24 -26.69 7.31
N PHE A 996 20.14 -26.57 6.59
CA PHE A 996 19.70 -27.56 5.61
C PHE A 996 20.23 -27.23 4.21
N GLY A 997 20.50 -28.29 3.43
CA GLY A 997 20.88 -28.23 2.03
C GLY A 997 19.67 -28.28 1.10
N ASN A 998 19.93 -28.20 -0.20
CA ASN A 998 18.89 -28.11 -1.21
C ASN A 998 18.09 -29.42 -1.39
N ASP A 999 18.61 -30.55 -0.92
CA ASP A 999 17.95 -31.87 -0.97
C ASP A 999 17.33 -32.22 0.39
N CYS A 1000 16.97 -31.18 1.17
CA CYS A 1000 16.41 -31.24 2.52
C CYS A 1000 17.28 -31.99 3.53
N GLU A 1001 18.58 -32.18 3.26
CA GLU A 1001 19.53 -32.85 4.14
C GLU A 1001 20.18 -31.86 5.11
N VAL A 1002 20.59 -32.32 6.28
CA VAL A 1002 21.37 -31.52 7.23
C VAL A 1002 22.78 -31.30 6.65
N ALA A 1003 23.04 -30.11 6.12
CA ALA A 1003 24.32 -29.74 5.54
C ALA A 1003 25.35 -29.39 6.63
N LYS A 1004 24.90 -28.69 7.69
CA LYS A 1004 25.75 -28.30 8.82
C LYS A 1004 24.94 -28.29 10.11
N VAL A 1005 25.57 -28.71 11.20
CA VAL A 1005 25.08 -28.51 12.56
C VAL A 1005 25.98 -27.48 13.21
N GLU A 1006 25.40 -26.42 13.75
CA GLU A 1006 26.13 -25.36 14.43
C GLU A 1006 26.54 -25.80 15.85
N GLY A 1007 27.60 -25.17 16.38
CA GLY A 1007 28.05 -25.41 17.75
C GLY A 1007 27.07 -24.81 18.77
N LEU A 1008 27.32 -25.11 20.04
CA LEU A 1008 26.57 -24.48 21.14
C LEU A 1008 26.87 -22.96 21.16
N PRO A 1009 25.86 -22.12 21.43
CA PRO A 1009 26.08 -20.71 21.69
C PRO A 1009 26.86 -20.50 22.99
N GLU A 1010 27.30 -19.27 23.26
CA GLU A 1010 27.91 -18.94 24.54
C GLU A 1010 26.82 -19.01 25.63
N LEU A 1011 27.10 -19.69 26.74
CA LEU A 1011 26.12 -19.92 27.80
C LEU A 1011 26.52 -19.14 29.05
N ASN A 1012 25.52 -18.54 29.72
CA ASN A 1012 25.73 -17.98 31.05
C ASN A 1012 25.78 -19.09 32.12
N GLU A 1013 26.07 -18.75 33.38
CA GLU A 1013 26.23 -19.74 34.45
C GLU A 1013 24.97 -20.58 34.71
N TYR A 1014 23.77 -19.96 34.66
CA TYR A 1014 22.50 -20.68 34.81
C TYR A 1014 22.28 -21.67 33.66
N GLU A 1015 22.57 -21.25 32.44
CA GLU A 1015 22.44 -22.08 31.25
C GLU A 1015 23.47 -23.23 31.24
N LYS A 1016 24.70 -23.01 31.74
CA LYS A 1016 25.68 -24.10 31.91
C LYS A 1016 25.22 -25.15 32.91
N GLU A 1017 24.62 -24.74 34.03
CA GLU A 1017 24.04 -25.67 35.02
C GLU A 1017 22.85 -26.44 34.42
N ARG A 1018 21.96 -25.75 33.69
CA ARG A 1018 20.83 -26.39 32.98
C ARG A 1018 21.31 -27.41 31.95
N LEU A 1019 22.37 -27.11 31.21
CA LEU A 1019 22.92 -28.01 30.20
C LEU A 1019 23.37 -29.34 30.81
N GLN A 1020 23.97 -29.35 32.01
CA GLN A 1020 24.38 -30.60 32.67
C GLN A 1020 23.17 -31.50 33.02
N ALA A 1021 22.07 -30.90 33.47
CA ALA A 1021 20.85 -31.64 33.77
C ALA A 1021 20.19 -32.19 32.48
N VAL A 1022 20.18 -31.38 31.42
CA VAL A 1022 19.70 -31.77 30.08
C VAL A 1022 20.52 -32.95 29.55
N GLU A 1023 21.85 -32.88 29.62
CA GLU A 1023 22.74 -33.91 29.09
C GLU A 1023 22.50 -35.26 29.76
N LYS A 1024 22.42 -35.29 31.10
CA LYS A 1024 22.15 -36.52 31.87
C LYS A 1024 20.82 -37.16 31.48
N LYS A 1025 19.73 -36.39 31.42
CA LYS A 1025 18.42 -36.94 31.12
C LYS A 1025 18.31 -37.41 29.66
N LEU A 1026 18.90 -36.64 28.76
CA LEU A 1026 18.87 -36.92 27.34
C LEU A 1026 19.64 -38.21 27.01
N GLU A 1027 20.76 -38.49 27.70
CA GLU A 1027 21.50 -39.74 27.57
C GLU A 1027 20.64 -40.97 27.90
N GLU A 1028 19.84 -40.91 28.98
CA GLU A 1028 18.91 -41.97 29.36
C GLU A 1028 17.86 -42.23 28.26
N ASP A 1029 17.27 -41.16 27.72
CA ASP A 1029 16.23 -41.25 26.68
C ASP A 1029 16.79 -41.81 25.36
N ILE A 1030 18.01 -41.42 24.99
CA ILE A 1030 18.72 -41.93 23.81
C ILE A 1030 18.99 -43.42 23.98
N GLN A 1031 19.58 -43.81 25.11
CA GLN A 1031 19.95 -45.19 25.40
C GLN A 1031 18.72 -46.10 25.38
N ARG A 1032 17.60 -45.64 25.95
CA ARG A 1032 16.32 -46.34 25.89
C ARG A 1032 15.86 -46.64 24.45
N GLY A 1033 16.01 -45.69 23.54
CA GLY A 1033 15.68 -45.88 22.13
C GLY A 1033 16.62 -46.88 21.43
N VAL A 1034 17.93 -46.75 21.67
CA VAL A 1034 18.95 -47.68 21.13
C VAL A 1034 18.71 -49.11 21.61
N ASP A 1035 18.43 -49.31 22.89
CA ASP A 1035 18.21 -50.64 23.47
C ASP A 1035 16.92 -51.29 22.94
N PHE A 1036 15.85 -50.50 22.79
CA PHE A 1036 14.63 -50.96 22.15
C PHE A 1036 14.90 -51.46 20.72
N ALA A 1037 15.61 -50.67 19.92
CA ALA A 1037 15.92 -51.03 18.54
C ALA A 1037 16.95 -52.16 18.42
N LYS A 1038 17.76 -52.45 19.44
CA LYS A 1038 18.62 -53.65 19.46
C LYS A 1038 17.82 -54.90 19.78
N LYS A 1039 16.84 -54.80 20.67
CA LYS A 1039 15.98 -55.91 21.12
C LYS A 1039 15.00 -56.38 20.04
N HIS A 1040 14.57 -55.49 19.14
CA HIS A 1040 13.61 -55.74 18.07
C HIS A 1040 14.24 -55.58 16.68
#